data_AF-A0A2N6DG03-F1
#
_entry.id   AF-A0A2N6DG03-F1
#
_cell.length_a   1.000
_cell.length_b   1.000
_cell.length_c   1.000
_cell.angle_alpha   90.00
_cell.angle_beta   90.00
_cell.angle_gamma   90.00
#
_symmetry.space_group_name_H-M   'P 1'
#
loop_
_entity.id
_entity.type
_entity.pdbx_description
1 polymer ?
#
loop_
_entity_poly.entity_id
_entity_poly.type
_entity_poly.pdbx_seq_one_letter_code
_entity_poly.pdbx_strand_id
1 'polypeptide(L)'
;MQLSIEEHLKSSEQIFSQPTLSVNDINAFIKNEMQLKGYEKPEYKEDYAKIFSIIRDKIILPNAGKLELLEPFEDLYLIFNRFDITLDENPSFQVIANSLTEALSTNTYDWQFRIVRMLLIVHSFNSKPWETEFAKLLFDLPSAACFRNMDDVRRISNVIRTVFRDCKHLLTVMEQHTFGPDFFDKELFIQRSNFMWILEVIWNAVFANSTEHIIIIPKWYELFREAIKRNNRELVFYMHTPLSHVYLNLCETQEQFKTFNEEVEMPLSKYIQSNMRKWGFKPVKKKISSEKRKNIAFLFDRIVGNSPTKLLISWLMQLKEEDNANLFVYDMAYIEKAVSDPSMVKDITDLGVSYVNLQSLLDDKDQGHHYCHFKKAAKMREKAIEDDIDTLITIGNRMPSGFMFATRTAPEQIFWDHGNHEYDIKNIDKRICHFDDGYRNSFTFERFELRLAERYLLKDREESAAKAKNIRQSYPENTIILGSIGRLMKLSKSYLECIKQILDETTDTIYLACGTGNREELRQNAIEVGIPLDRFILAGWVEPHLYSQVIDVYFNTFPLPSGESINEYSFANNGACTVSLSKLDESSTLDTEALKRRYIHRAMNNIEIVRAKGRDFTRNLYDIRKGEDGSSYEPFIPSDSEALQAVRQDAADLKNNTGSEHVYIHIMGDLMYMENDLPNHIQKILLSFSSMLHSSELIFIVHESQREHYQKVLNFMNIPSEKFVSLEYYLMSTYCADIIINIDNLTTNIDFEVSKLKLSFAKKLVSLDSHEKANEILDELSENIFMGSNANLCTEVLGFKISLAKQFARLGLLEKAREILDELSKNKHLNSNPNIYTEVLDAKISLSKRLAQLGSHEKAREILNEFRLQTLLSPETDISVIKAFFMLPLESIKYFFKKEDETANIMNDQFVEFLNRVFPLVVNPKRASTLLRYILLNVKIPEDNVYFNALKLIHTNSLDLEQILNLKKLVSASSDKPKDTFLDCDLILSTPFNITQAFLLDQFLYSDAKSSALSFYSAISSKCETIENDLVIKSLQPLINEIFQHRKNESVSPLISIINEMLISEYNANNISKDNMLTYLRTMASLGDYHNALNLLQAEIDKGNIEKYYKIDFIFTCTTHPNNDFLPKESEMVFDDIIESCPEGTLLRLAIIYLFMSKHSEAVKTMNLLHKKNINFFTDNWSYISFLSIVHTGLQTDKSDRFYEYSKNNDPLFERRKYIWDIIPKSNEQYSLSDFNTGLDF
;
A
#
# COMPACT_ATOMS: atom_id res chain seq x y z
N MET A 1 60.87 19.57 4.14
CA MET A 1 60.90 18.65 5.29
C MET A 1 59.63 18.90 6.08
N GLN A 2 58.86 17.86 6.38
CA GLN A 2 57.75 17.99 7.33
C GLN A 2 58.38 18.20 8.72
N LEU A 3 57.96 19.27 9.41
CA LEU A 3 58.36 19.51 10.80
C LEU A 3 57.83 18.36 11.67
N SER A 4 58.59 17.96 12.69
CA SER A 4 58.02 17.10 13.74
C SER A 4 56.94 17.88 14.52
N ILE A 5 56.06 17.19 15.24
CA ILE A 5 55.03 17.85 16.07
C ILE A 5 55.70 18.68 17.18
N GLU A 6 56.78 18.17 17.78
CA GLU A 6 57.56 18.89 18.78
C GLU A 6 58.19 20.17 18.22
N GLU A 7 58.77 20.09 17.01
CA GLU A 7 59.33 21.25 16.32
C GLU A 7 58.24 22.28 15.99
N HIS A 8 57.07 21.79 15.56
CA HIS A 8 55.90 22.64 15.27
C HIS A 8 55.40 23.34 16.54
N LEU A 9 55.23 22.63 17.64
CA LEU A 9 54.78 23.19 18.93
C LEU A 9 55.75 24.25 19.45
N LYS A 10 57.04 23.93 19.48
CA LYS A 10 58.09 24.86 19.93
C LYS A 10 58.16 26.11 19.05
N SER A 11 58.07 25.94 17.73
CA SER A 11 58.02 27.07 16.80
C SER A 11 56.76 27.92 17.02
N SER A 12 55.61 27.29 17.27
CA SER A 12 54.33 27.98 17.47
C SER A 12 54.31 28.77 18.77
N GLU A 13 54.83 28.21 19.86
CA GLU A 13 54.98 28.91 21.14
C GLU A 13 55.88 30.15 20.97
N GLN A 14 57.00 30.02 20.25
CA GLN A 14 57.90 31.14 19.98
C GLN A 14 57.24 32.22 19.12
N ILE A 15 56.51 31.83 18.07
CA ILE A 15 55.79 32.75 17.18
C ILE A 15 54.70 33.50 17.98
N PHE A 16 53.82 32.78 18.68
CA PHE A 16 52.72 33.38 19.43
C PHE A 16 53.16 34.18 20.66
N SER A 17 54.40 33.98 21.13
CA SER A 17 54.98 34.80 22.19
C SER A 17 55.47 36.17 21.74
N GLN A 18 55.60 36.42 20.43
CA GLN A 18 56.10 37.70 19.90
C GLN A 18 55.16 38.87 20.22
N PRO A 19 55.68 40.11 20.33
CA PRO A 19 54.87 41.30 20.62
C PRO A 19 53.86 41.64 19.50
N THR A 20 54.16 41.23 18.28
CA THR A 20 53.35 41.47 17.08
C THR A 20 53.17 40.17 16.33
N LEU A 21 51.95 39.90 15.89
CA LEU A 21 51.59 38.71 15.13
C LEU A 21 50.82 39.13 13.89
N SER A 22 51.13 38.50 12.76
CA SER A 22 50.37 38.67 11.54
C SER A 22 49.27 37.61 11.42
N VAL A 23 48.22 37.91 10.65
CA VAL A 23 47.18 36.91 10.30
C VAL A 23 47.81 35.72 9.54
N ASN A 24 48.91 35.94 8.81
CA ASN A 24 49.64 34.89 8.13
C ASN A 24 50.26 33.89 9.10
N ASP A 25 50.70 34.33 10.28
CA ASP A 25 51.27 33.44 11.31
C ASP A 25 50.19 32.52 11.89
N ILE A 26 48.99 33.06 12.15
CA ILE A 26 47.82 32.29 12.59
C ILE A 26 47.42 31.26 11.52
N ASN A 27 47.31 31.70 10.26
CA ASN A 27 46.96 30.82 9.15
C ASN A 27 48.02 29.74 8.90
N ALA A 28 49.31 30.07 9.09
CA ALA A 28 50.39 29.09 9.00
C ALA A 28 50.29 28.04 10.11
N PHE A 29 49.97 28.45 11.34
CA PHE A 29 49.70 27.51 12.44
C PHE A 29 48.51 26.59 12.11
N ILE A 30 47.36 27.15 11.75
CA ILE A 30 46.16 26.36 11.38
C ILE A 30 46.49 25.36 10.26
N LYS A 31 47.16 25.82 9.20
CA LYS A 31 47.53 24.97 8.07
C LYS A 31 48.44 23.82 8.49
N ASN A 32 49.46 24.09 9.29
CA ASN A 32 50.39 23.08 9.77
C ASN A 32 49.69 22.09 10.70
N GLU A 33 48.83 22.57 11.60
CA GLU A 33 48.09 21.75 12.54
C GLU A 33 47.13 20.79 11.82
N MET A 34 46.41 21.28 10.80
CA MET A 34 45.54 20.44 9.97
C MET A 34 46.30 19.34 9.20
N GLN A 35 47.59 19.56 8.90
CA GLN A 35 48.46 18.56 8.24
C GLN A 35 49.06 17.57 9.23
N LEU A 36 49.51 18.05 10.39
CA LEU A 36 50.22 17.25 11.39
C LEU A 36 49.26 16.47 12.30
N LYS A 37 48.02 16.95 12.45
CA LYS A 37 46.99 16.38 13.33
C LYS A 37 47.51 16.14 14.75
N GLY A 38 48.26 17.10 15.28
CA GLY A 38 48.76 17.04 16.65
C GLY A 38 47.61 16.97 17.67
N TYR A 39 46.45 17.52 17.31
CA TYR A 39 45.20 17.38 18.07
C TYR A 39 44.65 15.97 18.25
N GLU A 40 45.11 14.99 17.50
CA GLU A 40 44.71 13.60 17.69
C GLU A 40 45.61 12.86 18.71
N LYS A 41 46.63 13.54 19.28
CA LYS A 41 47.69 12.94 20.11
C LYS A 41 47.65 13.45 21.57
N PRO A 42 47.13 12.66 22.52
CA PRO A 42 46.95 13.08 23.91
C PRO A 42 48.22 13.53 24.62
N GLU A 43 49.38 13.02 24.24
CA GLU A 43 50.68 13.33 24.86
C GLU A 43 51.09 14.81 24.73
N TYR A 44 50.51 15.56 23.79
CA TYR A 44 50.81 16.99 23.62
C TYR A 44 49.75 17.92 24.23
N LYS A 45 48.74 17.37 24.94
CA LYS A 45 47.61 18.15 25.47
C LYS A 45 48.05 19.34 26.33
N GLU A 46 49.06 19.17 27.17
CA GLU A 46 49.59 20.25 28.01
C GLU A 46 50.31 21.35 27.22
N ASP A 47 51.02 20.98 26.15
CA ASP A 47 51.73 21.94 25.31
C ASP A 47 50.76 22.77 24.47
N TYR A 48 49.70 22.15 23.94
CA TYR A 48 48.61 22.88 23.30
C TYR A 48 47.86 23.78 24.29
N ALA A 49 47.66 23.36 25.54
CA ALA A 49 47.03 24.21 26.55
C ALA A 49 47.83 25.50 26.79
N LYS A 50 49.18 25.40 26.84
CA LYS A 50 50.06 26.59 26.92
C LYS A 50 49.93 27.47 25.69
N ILE A 51 49.99 26.90 24.48
CA ILE A 51 49.87 27.64 23.23
C ILE A 51 48.51 28.34 23.14
N PHE A 52 47.41 27.65 23.43
CA PHE A 52 46.07 28.23 23.38
C PHE A 52 45.83 29.29 24.45
N SER A 53 46.47 29.20 25.62
CA SER A 53 46.48 30.29 26.60
C SER A 53 47.14 31.55 26.04
N ILE A 54 48.29 31.41 25.36
CA ILE A 54 48.98 32.53 24.71
C ILE A 54 48.11 33.12 23.58
N ILE A 55 47.54 32.27 22.72
CA ILE A 55 46.65 32.68 21.63
C ILE A 55 45.45 33.44 22.18
N ARG A 56 44.79 32.94 23.22
CA ARG A 56 43.64 33.61 23.85
C ARG A 56 44.03 34.98 24.38
N ASP A 57 45.08 35.04 25.20
CA ASP A 57 45.41 36.23 25.98
C ASP A 57 46.02 37.35 25.13
N LYS A 58 46.84 36.99 24.12
CA LYS A 58 47.54 37.96 23.27
C LYS A 58 46.85 38.24 21.94
N ILE A 59 46.02 37.32 21.45
CA ILE A 59 45.45 37.41 20.10
C ILE A 59 43.94 37.56 20.15
N ILE A 60 43.22 36.57 20.68
CA ILE A 60 41.75 36.54 20.59
C ILE A 60 41.14 37.67 21.42
N LEU A 61 41.43 37.72 22.73
CA LEU A 61 40.79 38.70 23.62
C LEU A 61 41.09 40.15 23.23
N PRO A 62 42.35 40.58 22.95
CA PRO A 62 42.63 41.96 22.56
C PRO A 62 42.03 42.37 21.21
N ASN A 63 41.65 41.40 20.37
CA ASN A 63 41.13 41.64 19.03
C ASN A 63 39.68 41.16 18.84
N ALA A 64 38.96 40.78 19.91
CA ALA A 64 37.60 40.24 19.80
C ALA A 64 36.61 41.22 19.17
N GLY A 65 36.85 42.53 19.27
CA GLY A 65 36.05 43.56 18.58
C GLY A 65 36.31 43.70 17.07
N LYS A 66 37.36 43.06 16.54
CA LYS A 66 37.75 43.11 15.11
C LYS A 66 37.14 41.92 14.36
N LEU A 67 35.87 42.03 13.99
CA LEU A 67 35.13 40.91 13.40
C LEU A 67 35.63 40.48 12.00
N GLU A 68 36.53 41.24 11.38
CA GLU A 68 37.30 40.80 10.21
C GLU A 68 38.26 39.63 10.51
N LEU A 69 38.59 39.40 11.80
CA LEU A 69 39.41 38.29 12.27
C LEU A 69 38.58 37.07 12.70
N LEU A 70 37.26 37.13 12.58
CA LEU A 70 36.36 36.06 13.02
C LEU A 70 36.74 34.71 12.39
N GLU A 71 37.02 34.70 11.08
CA GLU A 71 37.28 33.46 10.34
C GLU A 71 38.54 32.71 10.85
N PRO A 72 39.73 33.32 10.94
CA PRO A 72 40.88 32.67 11.57
C PRO A 72 40.62 32.23 13.02
N PHE A 73 39.82 32.99 13.77
CA PHE A 73 39.52 32.64 15.17
C PHE A 73 38.58 31.45 15.29
N GLU A 74 37.66 31.27 14.35
CA GLU A 74 36.86 30.06 14.28
C GLU A 74 37.70 28.84 13.95
N ASP A 75 38.61 28.95 12.99
CA ASP A 75 39.51 27.83 12.66
C ASP A 75 40.36 27.43 13.87
N LEU A 76 40.84 28.40 14.66
CA LEU A 76 41.49 28.14 15.94
C LEU A 76 40.56 27.48 16.97
N TYR A 77 39.31 27.95 17.07
CA TYR A 77 38.29 27.36 17.94
C TYR A 77 37.99 25.89 17.56
N LEU A 78 37.88 25.59 16.26
CA LEU A 78 37.65 24.24 15.76
C LEU A 78 38.78 23.28 16.15
N ILE A 79 40.03 23.75 16.12
CA ILE A 79 41.19 22.97 16.58
C ILE A 79 41.15 22.83 18.10
N PHE A 80 40.95 23.93 18.83
CA PHE A 80 40.90 23.96 20.30
C PHE A 80 39.87 22.96 20.86
N ASN A 81 38.65 22.96 20.31
CA ASN A 81 37.55 22.14 20.80
C ASN A 81 37.79 20.62 20.63
N ARG A 82 38.70 20.21 19.74
CA ARG A 82 39.03 18.78 19.53
C ARG A 82 39.93 18.20 20.62
N PHE A 83 40.63 19.03 21.38
CA PHE A 83 41.58 18.58 22.40
C PHE A 83 40.96 18.32 23.78
N ASP A 84 39.70 18.72 23.99
CA ASP A 84 39.08 18.71 25.32
C ASP A 84 39.97 19.41 26.37
N ILE A 85 40.55 20.55 26.00
CA ILE A 85 41.44 21.36 26.86
C ILE A 85 40.62 22.36 27.66
N THR A 86 40.92 22.45 28.95
CA THR A 86 40.44 23.50 29.85
C THR A 86 41.57 24.50 30.09
N LEU A 87 41.32 25.78 29.85
CA LEU A 87 42.23 26.89 30.14
C LEU A 87 41.80 27.64 31.41
N ASP A 88 42.76 28.19 32.17
CA ASP A 88 42.48 29.04 33.33
C ASP A 88 41.80 30.35 32.91
N GLU A 89 40.77 30.80 33.61
CA GLU A 89 39.99 32.00 33.25
C GLU A 89 40.85 33.27 33.15
N ASN A 90 40.69 34.05 32.07
CA ASN A 90 41.36 35.34 31.93
C ASN A 90 40.50 36.47 32.54
N PRO A 91 41.02 37.33 33.44
CA PRO A 91 40.23 38.41 34.05
C PRO A 91 39.61 39.42 33.07
N SER A 92 40.21 39.60 31.88
CA SER A 92 39.71 40.54 30.86
C SER A 92 38.51 39.99 30.09
N PHE A 93 38.27 38.67 30.17
CA PHE A 93 37.18 37.99 29.47
C PHE A 93 35.82 38.67 29.73
N GLN A 94 35.47 38.91 30.99
CA GLN A 94 34.13 39.38 31.35
C GLN A 94 33.83 40.77 30.76
N VAL A 95 34.84 41.65 30.74
CA VAL A 95 34.71 43.00 30.16
C VAL A 95 34.45 42.90 28.65
N ILE A 96 35.18 42.02 27.95
CA ILE A 96 35.03 41.82 26.50
C ILE A 96 33.67 41.17 26.18
N ALA A 97 33.30 40.11 26.89
CA ALA A 97 32.03 39.41 26.69
C ALA A 97 30.83 40.34 26.92
N ASN A 98 30.87 41.17 27.97
CA ASN A 98 29.83 42.17 28.22
C ASN A 98 29.76 43.20 27.08
N SER A 99 30.90 43.72 26.63
CA SER A 99 30.95 44.69 25.53
C SER A 99 30.38 44.13 24.22
N LEU A 100 30.71 42.88 23.89
CA LEU A 100 30.14 42.19 22.73
C LEU A 100 28.63 41.96 22.89
N THR A 101 28.18 41.58 24.10
CA THR A 101 26.75 41.37 24.39
C THR A 101 25.95 42.66 24.26
N GLU A 102 26.46 43.77 24.78
CA GLU A 102 25.85 45.11 24.64
C GLU A 102 25.76 45.52 23.15
N ALA A 103 26.75 45.15 22.34
CA ALA A 103 26.77 45.44 20.91
C ALA A 103 25.71 44.66 20.11
N LEU A 104 25.19 43.52 20.59
CA LEU A 104 24.19 42.74 19.85
C LEU A 104 22.95 43.58 19.49
N SER A 105 22.32 44.20 20.48
CA SER A 105 21.04 44.92 20.28
C SER A 105 21.13 46.17 19.39
N THR A 106 22.33 46.70 19.15
CA THR A 106 22.54 47.99 18.45
C THR A 106 22.99 47.83 17.00
N ASN A 107 23.20 46.60 16.54
CA ASN A 107 23.78 46.29 15.23
C ASN A 107 22.77 45.62 14.29
N THR A 108 23.08 45.59 12.99
CA THR A 108 22.30 44.86 11.98
C THR A 108 22.45 43.34 12.15
N TYR A 109 21.52 42.52 11.64
CA TYR A 109 21.54 41.06 11.81
C TYR A 109 22.84 40.37 11.35
N ASP A 110 23.46 40.77 10.23
CA ASP A 110 24.77 40.21 9.81
C ASP A 110 25.88 40.49 10.85
N TRP A 111 25.86 41.67 11.47
CA TRP A 111 26.79 42.01 12.54
C TRP A 111 26.46 41.26 13.84
N GLN A 112 25.18 41.16 14.21
CA GLN A 112 24.74 40.35 15.35
C GLN A 112 25.21 38.91 15.22
N PHE A 113 25.03 38.31 14.04
CA PHE A 113 25.48 36.96 13.73
C PHE A 113 27.00 36.78 13.93
N ARG A 114 27.81 37.74 13.45
CA ARG A 114 29.27 37.74 13.67
C ARG A 114 29.64 37.90 15.15
N ILE A 115 28.92 38.74 15.89
CA ILE A 115 29.12 38.95 17.32
C ILE A 115 28.78 37.68 18.11
N VAL A 116 27.67 37.00 17.82
CA VAL A 116 27.29 35.73 18.46
C VAL A 116 28.37 34.66 18.26
N ARG A 117 28.93 34.56 17.05
CA ARG A 117 30.04 33.64 16.76
C ARG A 117 31.32 34.02 17.50
N MET A 118 31.62 35.32 17.60
CA MET A 118 32.76 35.78 18.40
C MET A 118 32.58 35.51 19.89
N LEU A 119 31.38 35.70 20.42
CA LEU A 119 31.05 35.38 21.81
C LEU A 119 31.28 33.88 22.09
N LEU A 120 30.88 32.99 21.18
CA LEU A 120 31.18 31.56 21.29
C LEU A 120 32.67 31.31 21.45
N ILE A 121 33.50 31.88 20.56
CA ILE A 121 34.96 31.73 20.63
C ILE A 121 35.49 32.26 21.97
N VAL A 122 35.11 33.48 22.36
CA VAL A 122 35.60 34.14 23.59
C VAL A 122 35.22 33.35 24.84
N HIS A 123 34.01 32.77 24.88
CA HIS A 123 33.55 31.91 25.98
C HIS A 123 34.23 30.55 25.99
N SER A 124 34.38 29.88 24.84
CA SER A 124 35.02 28.57 24.75
C SER A 124 36.48 28.60 25.18
N PHE A 125 37.24 29.62 24.78
CA PHE A 125 38.64 29.79 25.24
C PHE A 125 38.76 30.17 26.73
N ASN A 126 37.65 30.48 27.42
CA ASN A 126 37.63 30.73 28.86
C ASN A 126 36.91 29.61 29.63
N SER A 127 36.83 28.40 29.06
CA SER A 127 36.35 27.18 29.73
C SER A 127 34.91 27.27 30.26
N LYS A 128 34.06 28.08 29.63
CA LYS A 128 32.63 28.15 29.95
C LYS A 128 31.86 27.44 28.84
N PRO A 129 31.17 26.31 29.12
CA PRO A 129 30.20 25.74 28.19
C PRO A 129 29.21 26.85 27.82
N TRP A 130 29.07 27.11 26.52
CA TRP A 130 28.25 28.22 26.01
C TRP A 130 27.35 27.77 24.85
N GLU A 131 27.18 26.46 24.68
CA GLU A 131 26.37 25.85 23.63
C GLU A 131 24.89 26.25 23.73
N THR A 132 24.34 26.30 24.95
CA THR A 132 22.95 26.70 25.22
C THR A 132 22.72 28.18 24.92
N GLU A 133 23.56 29.06 25.43
CA GLU A 133 23.49 30.50 25.19
C GLU A 133 23.74 30.83 23.72
N PHE A 134 24.71 30.15 23.09
CA PHE A 134 24.96 30.23 21.66
C PHE A 134 23.71 29.85 20.86
N ALA A 135 23.07 28.71 21.17
CA ALA A 135 21.84 28.29 20.52
C ALA A 135 20.72 29.32 20.69
N LYS A 136 20.49 29.83 21.92
CA LYS A 136 19.46 30.84 22.19
C LYS A 136 19.67 32.09 21.35
N LEU A 137 20.87 32.65 21.39
CA LEU A 137 21.19 33.89 20.67
C LEU A 137 21.19 33.70 19.15
N LEU A 138 21.77 32.59 18.66
CA LEU A 138 21.86 32.30 17.23
C LEU A 138 20.47 32.12 16.63
N PHE A 139 19.64 31.28 17.26
CA PHE A 139 18.36 30.88 16.67
C PHE A 139 17.28 31.95 16.74
N ASP A 140 17.46 32.98 17.57
CA ASP A 140 16.59 34.15 17.60
C ASP A 140 16.88 35.15 16.45
N LEU A 141 18.02 35.02 15.76
CA LEU A 141 18.33 35.81 14.56
C LEU A 141 17.58 35.27 13.33
N PRO A 142 17.22 36.11 12.35
CA PRO A 142 16.69 35.63 11.07
C PRO A 142 17.82 35.07 10.20
N SER A 143 17.84 33.73 10.01
CA SER A 143 18.87 33.00 9.27
C SER A 143 19.17 33.60 7.89
N ALA A 144 18.15 33.89 7.08
CA ALA A 144 18.33 34.48 5.74
C ALA A 144 19.04 35.85 5.74
N ALA A 145 18.97 36.62 6.83
CA ALA A 145 19.68 37.90 6.97
C ALA A 145 21.09 37.76 7.58
N CYS A 146 21.46 36.55 8.04
CA CYS A 146 22.76 36.25 8.62
C CYS A 146 23.82 35.91 7.57
N PHE A 147 23.41 35.49 6.37
CA PHE A 147 24.31 34.96 5.34
C PHE A 147 24.41 35.89 4.14
N ARG A 148 25.64 36.14 3.67
CA ARG A 148 25.89 36.89 2.42
C ARG A 148 26.05 35.96 1.22
N ASN A 149 26.47 34.73 1.47
CA ASN A 149 26.70 33.70 0.46
C ASN A 149 26.66 32.30 1.08
N MET A 150 26.82 31.26 0.26
CA MET A 150 26.83 29.87 0.71
C MET A 150 28.06 29.49 1.54
N ASP A 151 29.16 30.25 1.47
CA ASP A 151 30.33 29.97 2.31
C ASP A 151 30.06 30.33 3.77
N ASP A 152 29.26 31.36 4.05
CA ASP A 152 28.80 31.65 5.41
C ASP A 152 27.98 30.48 5.97
N VAL A 153 27.09 29.89 5.17
CA VAL A 153 26.27 28.72 5.55
C VAL A 153 27.15 27.50 5.83
N ARG A 154 28.18 27.25 4.99
CA ARG A 154 29.13 26.15 5.20
C ARG A 154 29.95 26.34 6.46
N ARG A 155 30.44 27.55 6.72
CA ARG A 155 31.22 27.87 7.92
C ARG A 155 30.40 27.69 9.19
N ILE A 156 29.20 28.27 9.26
CA ILE A 156 28.34 28.09 10.44
C ILE A 156 27.96 26.62 10.62
N SER A 157 27.78 25.86 9.54
CA SER A 157 27.52 24.43 9.63
C SER A 157 28.68 23.67 10.30
N ASN A 158 29.92 24.03 9.99
CA ASN A 158 31.10 23.44 10.65
C ASN A 158 31.20 23.85 12.13
N VAL A 159 30.88 25.10 12.44
CA VAL A 159 30.82 25.59 13.83
C VAL A 159 29.75 24.82 14.62
N ILE A 160 28.52 24.72 14.10
CA ILE A 160 27.43 23.98 14.74
C ILE A 160 27.81 22.50 14.95
N ARG A 161 28.39 21.82 13.96
CA ARG A 161 28.87 20.43 14.11
C ARG A 161 29.99 20.27 15.14
N THR A 162 30.68 21.35 15.48
CA THR A 162 31.77 21.33 16.46
C THR A 162 31.25 21.63 17.85
N VAL A 163 30.31 22.58 17.97
CA VAL A 163 29.62 22.89 19.23
C VAL A 163 28.76 21.71 19.66
N PHE A 164 28.02 21.10 18.74
CA PHE A 164 27.09 20.02 19.03
C PHE A 164 27.60 18.70 18.45
N ARG A 165 27.79 17.72 19.35
CA ARG A 165 28.26 16.36 19.04
C ARG A 165 27.57 15.70 17.84
N ASP A 166 26.24 15.81 17.79
CA ASP A 166 25.39 15.18 16.77
C ASP A 166 24.07 15.96 16.62
N CYS A 167 23.22 15.54 15.68
CA CYS A 167 21.94 16.22 15.43
C CYS A 167 21.02 16.12 16.66
N LYS A 168 21.02 14.95 17.32
CA LYS A 168 20.24 14.72 18.54
C LYS A 168 20.61 15.72 19.63
N HIS A 169 21.89 15.93 19.91
CA HIS A 169 22.35 16.89 20.91
C HIS A 169 21.86 18.31 20.58
N LEU A 170 22.05 18.77 19.34
CA LEU A 170 21.55 20.09 18.92
C LEU A 170 20.04 20.23 19.10
N LEU A 171 19.27 19.26 18.64
CA LEU A 171 17.81 19.34 18.67
C LEU A 171 17.26 19.27 20.10
N THR A 172 17.89 18.52 21.00
CA THR A 172 17.55 18.54 22.43
C THR A 172 17.81 19.91 23.06
N VAL A 173 18.94 20.55 22.74
CA VAL A 173 19.22 21.92 23.21
C VAL A 173 18.16 22.89 22.68
N MET A 174 17.81 22.80 21.39
CA MET A 174 16.76 23.64 20.81
C MET A 174 15.39 23.38 21.44
N GLU A 175 15.02 22.12 21.68
CA GLU A 175 13.76 21.76 22.33
C GLU A 175 13.61 22.43 23.70
N GLN A 176 14.68 22.39 24.51
CA GLN A 176 14.68 22.89 25.87
C GLN A 176 14.77 24.42 25.96
N HIS A 177 15.50 25.05 25.03
CA HIS A 177 15.94 26.44 25.18
C HIS A 177 15.49 27.38 24.07
N THR A 178 15.24 26.89 22.86
CA THR A 178 14.70 27.70 21.75
C THR A 178 13.18 27.58 21.71
N PHE A 179 12.67 26.36 21.88
CA PHE A 179 11.25 25.99 21.91
C PHE A 179 10.73 25.76 23.34
N GLY A 180 11.44 26.32 24.33
CA GLY A 180 11.12 26.19 25.75
C GLY A 180 9.83 26.91 26.18
N PRO A 181 9.56 26.98 27.49
CA PRO A 181 8.34 27.60 28.03
C PRO A 181 8.12 29.06 27.64
N ASP A 182 9.20 29.80 27.40
CA ASP A 182 9.23 31.21 27.02
C ASP A 182 9.02 31.45 25.51
N PHE A 183 8.90 30.40 24.70
CA PHE A 183 8.74 30.52 23.24
C PHE A 183 7.58 31.47 22.86
N PHE A 184 6.44 31.37 23.56
CA PHE A 184 5.29 32.23 23.29
C PHE A 184 5.40 33.66 23.84
N ASP A 185 6.41 33.93 24.68
CA ASP A 185 6.71 35.27 25.19
C ASP A 185 7.59 36.06 24.21
N LYS A 186 8.24 35.36 23.26
CA LYS A 186 9.02 35.96 22.18
C LYS A 186 8.11 36.68 21.17
N GLU A 187 8.67 37.64 20.45
CA GLU A 187 7.99 38.27 19.32
C GLU A 187 7.73 37.27 18.19
N LEU A 188 6.63 37.45 17.45
CA LEU A 188 6.25 36.57 16.33
C LEU A 188 7.36 36.45 15.28
N PHE A 189 8.13 37.51 15.03
CA PHE A 189 9.25 37.45 14.11
C PHE A 189 10.33 36.45 14.58
N ILE A 190 10.67 36.49 15.87
CA ILE A 190 11.66 35.59 16.49
C ILE A 190 11.14 34.14 16.49
N GLN A 191 9.87 33.94 16.86
CA GLN A 191 9.22 32.62 16.82
C GLN A 191 9.34 31.99 15.44
N ARG A 192 9.11 32.77 14.37
CA ARG A 192 9.25 32.33 12.98
C ARG A 192 10.70 32.01 12.62
N SER A 193 11.64 32.88 13.00
CA SER A 193 13.08 32.64 12.80
C SER A 193 13.57 31.35 13.44
N ASN A 194 13.08 31.01 14.65
CA ASN A 194 13.45 29.76 15.32
C ASN A 194 13.16 28.52 14.46
N PHE A 195 12.04 28.47 13.73
CA PHE A 195 11.75 27.37 12.80
C PHE A 195 12.57 27.42 11.51
N MET A 196 12.86 28.64 11.02
CA MET A 196 13.61 28.81 9.77
C MET A 196 15.06 28.37 9.88
N TRP A 197 15.69 28.50 11.05
CA TRP A 197 17.00 27.89 11.29
C TRP A 197 17.01 26.38 11.08
N ILE A 198 15.95 25.70 11.54
CA ILE A 198 15.83 24.27 11.31
C ILE A 198 15.66 23.99 9.82
N LEU A 199 14.75 24.69 9.14
CA LEU A 199 14.46 24.44 7.73
C LEU A 199 15.62 24.80 6.78
N GLU A 200 16.21 26.00 6.92
CA GLU A 200 17.20 26.56 5.99
C GLU A 200 18.61 26.05 6.22
N VAL A 201 18.98 25.83 7.48
CA VAL A 201 20.38 25.60 7.86
C VAL A 201 20.55 24.18 8.39
N ILE A 202 19.82 23.81 9.43
CA ILE A 202 20.06 22.52 10.11
C ILE A 202 19.66 21.35 9.21
N TRP A 203 18.45 21.39 8.65
CA TRP A 203 17.90 20.35 7.77
C TRP A 203 18.60 20.28 6.42
N ASN A 204 19.02 21.41 5.84
CA ASN A 204 19.59 21.44 4.49
C ASN A 204 21.12 21.36 4.46
N ALA A 205 21.81 21.88 5.49
CA ALA A 205 23.27 22.05 5.47
C ALA A 205 23.99 21.32 6.62
N VAL A 206 23.49 21.40 7.86
CA VAL A 206 24.21 20.87 9.04
C VAL A 206 24.08 19.35 9.14
N PHE A 207 22.86 18.82 9.22
CA PHE A 207 22.59 17.40 9.47
C PHE A 207 21.67 16.83 8.39
N ALA A 208 22.02 17.12 7.13
CA ALA A 208 21.13 16.98 5.98
C ALA A 208 20.30 15.68 5.95
N ASN A 209 18.97 15.81 6.12
CA ASN A 209 18.00 14.70 6.17
C ASN A 209 18.31 13.61 7.22
N SER A 210 19.02 13.93 8.31
CA SER A 210 19.19 12.99 9.42
C SER A 210 17.82 12.61 9.99
N THR A 211 17.61 11.31 10.24
CA THR A 211 16.38 10.78 10.87
C THR A 211 16.16 11.32 12.28
N GLU A 212 17.24 11.78 12.95
CA GLU A 212 17.22 12.37 14.29
C GLU A 212 16.38 13.66 14.38
N HIS A 213 16.07 14.30 13.25
CA HIS A 213 15.11 15.42 13.20
C HIS A 213 13.73 15.06 13.75
N ILE A 214 13.38 13.77 13.81
CA ILE A 214 12.12 13.32 14.42
C ILE A 214 12.00 13.70 15.90
N ILE A 215 13.13 13.91 16.61
CA ILE A 215 13.19 14.22 18.04
C ILE A 215 12.44 15.51 18.38
N ILE A 216 12.52 16.53 17.51
CA ILE A 216 11.89 17.84 17.79
C ILE A 216 10.39 17.86 17.48
N ILE A 217 9.89 16.86 16.75
CA ILE A 217 8.53 16.87 16.20
C ILE A 217 7.45 16.85 17.29
N PRO A 218 7.52 16.03 18.36
CA PRO A 218 6.56 16.08 19.45
C PRO A 218 6.42 17.48 20.06
N LYS A 219 7.54 18.19 20.23
CA LYS A 219 7.54 19.57 20.73
C LYS A 219 6.88 20.52 19.73
N TRP A 220 7.14 20.37 18.43
CA TRP A 220 6.47 21.16 17.41
C TRP A 220 4.97 20.91 17.35
N TYR A 221 4.49 19.68 17.55
CA TYR A 221 3.06 19.38 17.68
C TYR A 221 2.44 20.07 18.90
N GLU A 222 3.12 20.08 20.05
CA GLU A 222 2.70 20.82 21.24
C GLU A 222 2.56 22.32 20.95
N LEU A 223 3.60 22.93 20.38
CA LEU A 223 3.60 24.35 20.01
C LEU A 223 2.52 24.67 18.98
N PHE A 224 2.29 23.79 17.99
CA PHE A 224 1.28 23.97 16.96
C PHE A 224 -0.14 23.99 17.55
N ARG A 225 -0.45 23.02 18.43
CA ARG A 225 -1.71 22.99 19.17
C ARG A 225 -1.90 24.21 20.06
N GLU A 226 -0.85 24.65 20.74
CA GLU A 226 -0.89 25.83 21.60
C GLU A 226 -1.11 27.11 20.78
N ALA A 227 -0.46 27.25 19.61
CA ALA A 227 -0.70 28.35 18.69
C ALA A 227 -2.16 28.38 18.19
N ILE A 228 -2.75 27.21 17.90
CA ILE A 228 -4.18 27.07 17.57
C ILE A 228 -5.06 27.53 18.74
N LYS A 229 -4.79 27.08 19.98
CA LYS A 229 -5.55 27.45 21.19
C LYS A 229 -5.50 28.96 21.45
N ARG A 230 -4.32 29.57 21.30
CA ARG A 230 -4.11 31.03 21.41
C ARG A 230 -4.68 31.81 20.24
N ASN A 231 -5.18 31.12 19.20
CA ASN A 231 -5.66 31.71 17.97
C ASN A 231 -4.62 32.62 17.29
N ASN A 232 -3.33 32.27 17.39
CA ASN A 232 -2.23 32.98 16.74
C ASN A 232 -2.16 32.58 15.26
N ARG A 233 -3.05 33.17 14.46
CA ARG A 233 -3.30 32.82 13.06
C ARG A 233 -2.04 32.73 12.21
N GLU A 234 -1.18 33.74 12.28
CA GLU A 234 0.02 33.75 11.43
C GLU A 234 1.00 32.67 11.86
N LEU A 235 1.24 32.50 13.16
CA LEU A 235 2.15 31.45 13.65
C LEU A 235 1.66 30.05 13.27
N VAL A 236 0.36 29.76 13.40
CA VAL A 236 -0.24 28.47 12.98
C VAL A 236 0.07 28.20 11.51
N PHE A 237 -0.16 29.19 10.64
CA PHE A 237 0.07 29.02 9.20
C PHE A 237 1.56 28.89 8.88
N TYR A 238 2.40 29.65 9.58
CA TYR A 238 3.83 29.66 9.37
C TYR A 238 4.48 28.33 9.80
N MET A 239 4.12 27.80 10.97
CA MET A 239 4.64 26.54 11.52
C MET A 239 4.36 25.32 10.64
N HIS A 240 3.26 25.32 9.88
CA HIS A 240 2.92 24.20 9.01
C HIS A 240 4.00 23.92 7.95
N THR A 241 4.60 24.97 7.37
CA THR A 241 5.62 24.82 6.31
C THR A 241 6.85 24.02 6.78
N PRO A 242 7.59 24.42 7.84
CA PRO A 242 8.72 23.65 8.34
C PRO A 242 8.29 22.29 8.89
N LEU A 243 7.16 22.20 9.60
CA LEU A 243 6.66 20.94 10.16
C LEU A 243 6.33 19.91 9.06
N SER A 244 5.60 20.30 8.03
CA SER A 244 5.30 19.45 6.87
C SER A 244 6.53 19.19 6.00
N HIS A 245 7.50 20.10 5.95
CA HIS A 245 8.72 19.84 5.19
C HIS A 245 9.58 18.77 5.87
N VAL A 246 9.91 18.97 7.14
CA VAL A 246 10.80 18.06 7.87
C VAL A 246 10.11 16.71 8.06
N TYR A 247 8.91 16.68 8.65
CA TYR A 247 8.25 15.42 9.00
C TYR A 247 7.97 14.53 7.79
N LEU A 248 7.39 15.07 6.73
CA LEU A 248 6.96 14.26 5.59
C LEU A 248 8.12 13.74 4.73
N ASN A 249 9.29 14.40 4.78
CA ASN A 249 10.49 13.86 4.15
C ASN A 249 11.11 12.73 4.99
N LEU A 250 10.76 12.62 6.27
CA LEU A 250 11.13 11.50 7.15
C LEU A 250 10.09 10.35 7.13
N CYS A 251 8.89 10.58 6.56
CA CYS A 251 7.90 9.52 6.42
C CYS A 251 8.35 8.45 5.41
N GLU A 252 8.23 7.20 5.81
CA GLU A 252 8.49 5.99 5.05
C GLU A 252 7.24 5.09 4.95
N THR A 253 6.25 5.26 5.82
CA THR A 253 5.04 4.44 5.86
C THR A 253 3.76 5.27 5.82
N GLN A 254 2.65 4.66 5.37
CA GLN A 254 1.34 5.29 5.40
C GLN A 254 0.87 5.60 6.83
N GLU A 255 1.20 4.78 7.84
CA GLU A 255 0.85 5.08 9.24
C GLU A 255 1.53 6.37 9.76
N GLN A 256 2.76 6.65 9.32
CA GLN A 256 3.41 7.92 9.63
C GLN A 256 2.72 9.10 8.93
N PHE A 257 2.31 8.93 7.66
CA PHE A 257 1.50 9.93 6.97
C PHE A 257 0.15 10.19 7.66
N LYS A 258 -0.51 9.14 8.13
CA LYS A 258 -1.74 9.22 8.92
C LYS A 258 -1.54 9.96 10.23
N THR A 259 -0.46 9.66 10.95
CA THR A 259 -0.08 10.38 12.18
C THR A 259 0.04 11.88 11.91
N PHE A 260 0.73 12.28 10.84
CA PHE A 260 0.81 13.70 10.48
C PHE A 260 -0.56 14.30 10.15
N ASN A 261 -1.41 13.54 9.46
CA ASN A 261 -2.74 13.97 9.11
C ASN A 261 -3.60 14.24 10.36
N GLU A 262 -3.55 13.35 11.35
CA GLU A 262 -4.27 13.45 12.62
C GLU A 262 -3.74 14.57 13.53
N GLU A 263 -2.41 14.72 13.60
CA GLU A 263 -1.74 15.66 14.50
C GLU A 263 -1.69 17.11 13.96
N VAL A 264 -1.68 17.28 12.64
CA VAL A 264 -1.44 18.59 11.99
C VAL A 264 -2.56 18.99 11.03
N GLU A 265 -2.83 18.17 10.01
CA GLU A 265 -3.71 18.55 8.89
C GLU A 265 -5.18 18.68 9.32
N MET A 266 -5.71 17.69 10.03
CA MET A 266 -7.09 17.72 10.53
C MET A 266 -7.30 18.84 11.56
N PRO A 267 -6.43 19.06 12.56
CA PRO A 267 -6.51 20.22 13.46
C PRO A 267 -6.46 21.56 12.72
N LEU A 268 -5.56 21.72 11.74
CA LEU A 268 -5.44 22.93 10.93
C LEU A 268 -6.73 23.19 10.15
N SER A 269 -7.26 22.18 9.48
CA SER A 269 -8.52 22.28 8.73
C SER A 269 -9.70 22.70 9.63
N LYS A 270 -9.83 22.08 10.82
CA LYS A 270 -10.84 22.47 11.82
C LYS A 270 -10.67 23.91 12.29
N TYR A 271 -9.43 24.34 12.54
CA TYR A 271 -9.10 25.71 12.92
C TYR A 271 -9.50 26.71 11.82
N ILE A 272 -9.17 26.41 10.56
CA ILE A 272 -9.52 27.24 9.40
C ILE A 272 -11.04 27.33 9.26
N GLN A 273 -11.77 26.21 9.28
CA GLN A 273 -13.23 26.22 9.13
C GLN A 273 -13.95 26.98 10.23
N SER A 274 -13.47 26.87 11.47
CA SER A 274 -14.05 27.56 12.62
C SER A 274 -13.86 29.08 12.53
N ASN A 275 -12.82 29.54 11.83
CA ASN A 275 -12.48 30.96 11.74
C ASN A 275 -12.72 31.60 10.37
N MET A 276 -12.92 30.82 9.30
CA MET A 276 -13.00 31.35 7.93
C MET A 276 -14.07 32.43 7.75
N ARG A 277 -15.22 32.29 8.43
CA ARG A 277 -16.29 33.30 8.41
C ARG A 277 -15.86 34.61 9.08
N LYS A 278 -15.12 34.52 10.19
CA LYS A 278 -14.56 35.69 10.89
C LYS A 278 -13.49 36.40 10.05
N TRP A 279 -12.78 35.65 9.22
CA TRP A 279 -11.81 36.18 8.26
C TRP A 279 -12.44 36.69 6.95
N GLY A 280 -13.77 36.64 6.81
CA GLY A 280 -14.48 37.16 5.64
C GLY A 280 -14.60 36.17 4.48
N PHE A 281 -14.19 34.91 4.63
CA PHE A 281 -14.28 33.91 3.57
C PHE A 281 -15.63 33.21 3.56
N LYS A 282 -16.23 33.11 2.38
CA LYS A 282 -17.48 32.37 2.12
C LYS A 282 -17.21 31.18 1.22
N PRO A 283 -17.67 29.96 1.57
CA PRO A 283 -17.55 28.79 0.71
C PRO A 283 -18.11 29.04 -0.69
N VAL A 284 -17.38 28.62 -1.73
CA VAL A 284 -17.87 28.67 -3.11
C VAL A 284 -18.88 27.54 -3.31
N LYS A 285 -20.10 27.90 -3.71
CA LYS A 285 -21.23 26.98 -3.93
C LYS A 285 -21.81 27.07 -5.34
N LYS A 286 -21.11 27.70 -6.29
CA LYS A 286 -21.59 27.81 -7.68
C LYS A 286 -21.73 26.40 -8.28
N LYS A 287 -22.77 26.18 -9.08
CA LYS A 287 -22.90 24.96 -9.88
C LYS A 287 -21.98 25.07 -11.09
N ILE A 288 -21.28 24.00 -11.42
CA ILE A 288 -20.48 23.93 -12.64
C ILE A 288 -21.46 23.85 -13.81
N SER A 289 -21.37 24.81 -14.75
CA SER A 289 -22.17 24.79 -15.97
C SER A 289 -21.61 23.74 -16.93
N SER A 290 -22.49 22.94 -17.53
CA SER A 290 -22.13 21.99 -18.59
C SER A 290 -21.92 22.66 -19.96
N GLU A 291 -22.31 23.92 -20.12
CA GLU A 291 -22.32 24.63 -21.40
C GLU A 291 -21.04 25.46 -21.63
N LYS A 292 -20.29 25.78 -20.57
CA LYS A 292 -19.03 26.53 -20.68
C LYS A 292 -17.82 25.60 -20.63
N ARG A 293 -16.75 25.98 -21.33
CA ARG A 293 -15.41 25.37 -21.17
C ARG A 293 -15.00 25.47 -19.70
N LYS A 294 -14.58 24.36 -19.09
CA LYS A 294 -14.26 24.31 -17.65
C LYS A 294 -12.93 24.99 -17.37
N ASN A 295 -12.86 25.77 -16.29
CA ASN A 295 -11.59 26.31 -15.78
C ASN A 295 -11.00 25.32 -14.76
N ILE A 296 -9.90 24.65 -15.12
CA ILE A 296 -9.21 23.66 -14.29
C ILE A 296 -7.87 24.24 -13.83
N ALA A 297 -7.67 24.31 -12.52
CA ALA A 297 -6.42 24.80 -11.94
C ALA A 297 -5.65 23.68 -11.23
N PHE A 298 -4.34 23.62 -11.47
CA PHE A 298 -3.39 22.78 -10.76
C PHE A 298 -2.62 23.62 -9.76
N LEU A 299 -2.59 23.19 -8.50
CA LEU A 299 -1.88 23.86 -7.42
C LEU A 299 -0.64 23.06 -7.01
N PHE A 300 0.55 23.67 -7.15
CA PHE A 300 1.85 23.04 -6.93
C PHE A 300 2.72 23.83 -5.95
N ASP A 301 3.61 23.14 -5.22
CA ASP A 301 4.43 23.76 -4.16
C ASP A 301 5.52 24.69 -4.73
N ARG A 302 6.20 24.25 -5.78
CA ARG A 302 7.12 25.01 -6.63
C ARG A 302 7.26 24.32 -7.97
N ILE A 303 7.50 25.08 -9.04
CA ILE A 303 7.73 24.54 -10.37
C ILE A 303 9.24 24.36 -10.56
N VAL A 304 9.76 23.15 -10.35
CA VAL A 304 11.20 22.83 -10.44
C VAL A 304 11.39 21.52 -11.20
N GLY A 305 12.60 21.19 -11.66
CA GLY A 305 12.86 19.99 -12.47
C GLY A 305 12.73 18.62 -11.76
N ASN A 306 11.82 18.48 -10.79
CA ASN A 306 11.51 17.23 -10.12
C ASN A 306 10.43 16.41 -10.85
N SER A 307 10.28 15.13 -10.47
CA SER A 307 9.29 14.21 -11.07
C SER A 307 7.84 14.75 -11.03
N PRO A 308 7.31 15.28 -9.90
CA PRO A 308 5.95 15.84 -9.88
C PRO A 308 5.71 16.94 -10.92
N THR A 309 6.66 17.85 -11.12
CA THR A 309 6.53 18.93 -12.12
C THR A 309 6.60 18.37 -13.54
N LYS A 310 7.53 17.44 -13.81
CA LYS A 310 7.61 16.77 -15.13
C LYS A 310 6.31 16.03 -15.46
N LEU A 311 5.70 15.35 -14.48
CA LEU A 311 4.40 14.68 -14.62
C LEU A 311 3.26 15.66 -14.85
N LEU A 312 3.21 16.77 -14.10
CA LEU A 312 2.25 17.85 -14.33
C LEU A 312 2.31 18.32 -15.78
N ILE A 313 3.51 18.66 -16.27
CA ILE A 313 3.67 19.18 -17.62
C ILE A 313 3.26 18.13 -18.65
N SER A 314 3.61 16.87 -18.42
CA SER A 314 3.20 15.75 -19.28
C SER A 314 1.68 15.62 -19.35
N TRP A 315 0.98 15.80 -18.22
CA TRP A 315 -0.47 15.77 -18.19
C TRP A 315 -1.09 17.01 -18.86
N LEU A 316 -0.52 18.19 -18.65
CA LEU A 316 -0.94 19.42 -19.32
C LEU A 316 -0.82 19.30 -20.84
N MET A 317 0.22 18.62 -21.36
CA MET A 317 0.36 18.34 -22.79
C MET A 317 -0.82 17.49 -23.30
N GLN A 318 -1.15 16.39 -22.63
CA GLN A 318 -2.29 15.53 -23.00
C GLN A 318 -3.63 16.28 -22.94
N LEU A 319 -3.86 17.04 -21.87
CA LEU A 319 -5.09 17.84 -21.72
C LEU A 319 -5.21 18.96 -22.76
N LYS A 320 -4.07 19.48 -23.25
CA LYS A 320 -4.06 20.48 -24.33
C LYS A 320 -4.39 19.86 -25.69
N GLU A 321 -4.04 18.60 -25.93
CA GLU A 321 -4.44 17.87 -27.13
C GLU A 321 -5.97 17.65 -27.18
N GLU A 322 -6.62 17.45 -26.04
CA GLU A 322 -8.09 17.33 -25.95
C GLU A 322 -8.83 18.67 -26.15
N ASP A 323 -8.16 19.80 -25.89
CA ASP A 323 -8.65 21.19 -26.00
C ASP A 323 -10.04 21.48 -25.37
N ASN A 324 -10.41 20.76 -24.30
CA ASN A 324 -11.74 20.82 -23.70
C ASN A 324 -11.85 21.70 -22.43
N ALA A 325 -10.73 22.22 -21.92
CA ALA A 325 -10.66 22.99 -20.67
C ALA A 325 -9.66 24.14 -20.72
N ASN A 326 -9.95 25.23 -20.01
CA ASN A 326 -8.98 26.30 -19.76
C ASN A 326 -8.10 25.86 -18.60
N LEU A 327 -6.80 25.76 -18.82
CA LEU A 327 -5.86 25.23 -17.85
C LEU A 327 -5.11 26.35 -17.15
N PHE A 328 -4.98 26.22 -15.83
CA PHE A 328 -4.25 27.12 -14.96
C PHE A 328 -3.23 26.34 -14.13
N VAL A 329 -2.06 26.91 -13.89
CA VAL A 329 -1.10 26.43 -12.90
C VAL A 329 -0.84 27.54 -11.90
N TYR A 330 -1.16 27.25 -10.65
CA TYR A 330 -0.86 28.10 -9.51
C TYR A 330 0.37 27.57 -8.79
N ASP A 331 1.46 28.31 -8.93
CA ASP A 331 2.71 28.06 -8.23
C ASP A 331 2.65 28.72 -6.85
N MET A 332 2.66 27.91 -5.78
CA MET A 332 2.80 28.42 -4.42
C MET A 332 4.12 29.18 -4.24
N ALA A 333 5.17 28.89 -5.01
CA ALA A 333 6.44 29.59 -4.96
C ALA A 333 6.99 29.68 -3.52
N TYR A 334 7.18 28.53 -2.87
CA TYR A 334 7.85 28.43 -1.56
C TYR A 334 9.35 28.70 -1.69
N ILE A 335 9.71 29.98 -1.66
CA ILE A 335 11.10 30.45 -1.78
C ILE A 335 12.01 29.92 -0.66
N GLU A 336 11.44 29.58 0.50
CA GLU A 336 12.12 28.97 1.64
C GLU A 336 12.68 27.57 1.33
N LYS A 337 12.12 26.91 0.31
CA LYS A 337 12.59 25.59 -0.16
C LYS A 337 13.52 25.75 -1.35
N ALA A 338 13.01 26.38 -2.40
CA ALA A 338 13.73 26.72 -3.61
C ALA A 338 12.85 27.62 -4.49
N VAL A 339 13.50 28.52 -5.24
CA VAL A 339 12.85 29.31 -6.29
C VAL A 339 12.45 28.38 -7.44
N SER A 340 11.28 28.64 -8.05
CA SER A 340 10.82 27.93 -9.24
C SER A 340 11.78 28.13 -10.42
N ASP A 341 12.03 27.06 -11.16
CA ASP A 341 12.92 27.01 -12.32
C ASP A 341 12.27 27.74 -13.51
N PRO A 342 12.88 28.82 -14.02
CA PRO A 342 12.34 29.57 -15.15
C PRO A 342 12.14 28.72 -16.41
N SER A 343 12.95 27.68 -16.62
CA SER A 343 12.82 26.79 -17.79
C SER A 343 11.55 25.92 -17.72
N MET A 344 11.23 25.40 -16.54
CA MET A 344 10.01 24.61 -16.31
C MET A 344 8.76 25.50 -16.32
N VAL A 345 8.85 26.73 -15.81
CA VAL A 345 7.77 27.72 -15.95
C VAL A 345 7.54 28.04 -17.43
N LYS A 346 8.60 28.21 -18.21
CA LYS A 346 8.51 28.44 -19.65
C LYS A 346 7.82 27.27 -20.35
N ASP A 347 8.19 26.03 -20.01
CA ASP A 347 7.55 24.82 -20.53
C ASP A 347 6.02 24.83 -20.31
N ILE A 348 5.54 25.31 -19.16
CA ILE A 348 4.11 25.45 -18.88
C ILE A 348 3.49 26.56 -19.75
N THR A 349 4.12 27.73 -19.80
CA THR A 349 3.56 28.88 -20.53
C THR A 349 3.55 28.68 -22.04
N ASP A 350 4.54 27.96 -22.59
CA ASP A 350 4.62 27.65 -24.03
C ASP A 350 3.46 26.73 -24.48
N LEU A 351 2.86 25.95 -23.57
CA LEU A 351 1.64 25.17 -23.84
C LEU A 351 0.37 26.03 -23.88
N GLY A 352 0.48 27.35 -23.70
CA GLY A 352 -0.67 28.25 -23.57
C GLY A 352 -1.49 28.00 -22.30
N VAL A 353 -0.85 27.50 -21.24
CA VAL A 353 -1.45 27.34 -19.90
C VAL A 353 -1.24 28.62 -19.10
N SER A 354 -2.29 29.09 -18.42
CA SER A 354 -2.20 30.29 -17.58
C SER A 354 -1.37 29.99 -16.33
N TYR A 355 -0.26 30.70 -16.15
CA TYR A 355 0.63 30.52 -15.01
C TYR A 355 0.52 31.69 -14.02
N VAL A 356 0.40 31.39 -12.73
CA VAL A 356 0.39 32.41 -11.67
C VAL A 356 1.41 32.05 -10.59
N ASN A 357 2.37 32.94 -10.38
CA ASN A 357 3.30 32.88 -9.25
C ASN A 357 2.67 33.61 -8.04
N LEU A 358 2.32 32.86 -7.00
CA LEU A 358 1.61 33.40 -5.85
C LEU A 358 2.49 34.26 -4.93
N GLN A 359 3.80 34.05 -4.90
CA GLN A 359 4.73 34.92 -4.16
C GLN A 359 4.72 36.33 -4.75
N SER A 360 4.58 36.45 -6.08
CA SER A 360 4.58 37.76 -6.75
C SER A 360 3.37 38.64 -6.41
N LEU A 361 2.29 38.03 -5.90
CA LEU A 361 1.03 38.69 -5.52
C LEU A 361 1.05 39.29 -4.11
N LEU A 362 2.12 39.06 -3.35
CA LEU A 362 2.24 39.54 -1.98
C LEU A 362 2.87 40.93 -1.93
N ASP A 363 2.26 41.82 -1.13
CA ASP A 363 2.81 43.15 -0.85
C ASP A 363 4.06 43.07 0.05
N ASP A 364 4.22 41.99 0.82
CA ASP A 364 5.34 41.73 1.73
C ASP A 364 6.33 40.68 1.18
N LYS A 365 6.33 40.45 -0.13
CA LYS A 365 7.24 39.49 -0.80
C LYS A 365 8.73 39.77 -0.58
N ASP A 366 9.09 41.02 -0.31
CA ASP A 366 10.47 41.45 -0.10
C ASP A 366 10.97 41.17 1.34
N GLN A 367 10.14 40.61 2.22
CA GLN A 367 10.54 40.20 3.58
C GLN A 367 11.32 38.87 3.61
N GLY A 368 11.91 38.45 2.48
CA GLY A 368 12.61 37.17 2.37
C GLY A 368 11.70 36.01 2.79
N HIS A 369 12.19 35.14 3.68
CA HIS A 369 11.45 33.96 4.14
C HIS A 369 10.43 34.26 5.26
N HIS A 370 10.26 35.52 5.64
CA HIS A 370 9.38 35.95 6.74
C HIS A 370 8.09 36.64 6.25
N TYR A 371 7.73 36.50 4.98
CA TYR A 371 6.44 36.96 4.46
C TYR A 371 5.26 36.30 5.19
N CYS A 372 4.07 36.91 5.11
CA CYS A 372 2.90 36.40 5.81
C CYS A 372 2.28 35.19 5.10
N HIS A 373 2.37 34.02 5.73
CA HIS A 373 1.86 32.75 5.18
C HIS A 373 0.33 32.75 5.10
N PHE A 374 -0.37 33.33 6.08
CA PHE A 374 -1.84 33.49 6.00
C PHE A 374 -2.28 34.37 4.83
N LYS A 375 -1.61 35.53 4.62
CA LYS A 375 -1.94 36.43 3.50
C LYS A 375 -1.74 35.74 2.16
N LYS A 376 -0.69 34.93 2.01
CA LYS A 376 -0.44 34.14 0.79
C LYS A 376 -1.58 33.20 0.47
N ALA A 377 -2.03 32.42 1.45
CA ALA A 377 -3.17 31.52 1.29
C ALA A 377 -4.47 32.28 0.96
N ALA A 378 -4.70 33.42 1.61
CA ALA A 378 -5.86 34.28 1.33
C ALA A 378 -5.82 34.88 -0.09
N LYS A 379 -4.67 35.42 -0.52
CA LYS A 379 -4.47 36.00 -1.86
C LYS A 379 -4.61 34.95 -2.95
N MET A 380 -4.08 33.76 -2.72
CA MET A 380 -4.29 32.64 -3.61
C MET A 380 -5.78 32.32 -3.79
N ARG A 381 -6.53 32.27 -2.69
CA ARG A 381 -7.96 32.02 -2.73
C ARG A 381 -8.72 33.10 -3.49
N GLU A 382 -8.38 34.37 -3.26
CA GLU A 382 -8.95 35.51 -4.00
C GLU A 382 -8.70 35.34 -5.50
N LYS A 383 -7.47 35.01 -5.90
CA LYS A 383 -7.11 34.83 -7.31
C LYS A 383 -7.85 33.67 -7.97
N ALA A 384 -7.98 32.53 -7.29
CA ALA A 384 -8.73 31.38 -7.81
C ALA A 384 -10.23 31.69 -8.02
N ILE A 385 -10.81 32.57 -7.20
CA ILE A 385 -12.20 33.00 -7.38
C ILE A 385 -12.32 34.01 -8.52
N GLU A 386 -11.37 34.93 -8.64
CA GLU A 386 -11.29 35.90 -9.74
C GLU A 386 -11.19 35.21 -11.10
N ASP A 387 -10.37 34.16 -11.19
CA ASP A 387 -10.17 33.35 -12.41
C ASP A 387 -11.35 32.38 -12.69
N ASP A 388 -12.43 32.44 -11.89
CA ASP A 388 -13.63 31.62 -11.99
C ASP A 388 -13.32 30.10 -12.05
N ILE A 389 -12.34 29.63 -11.27
CA ILE A 389 -11.95 28.21 -11.27
C ILE A 389 -13.14 27.31 -10.92
N ASP A 390 -13.38 26.28 -11.75
CA ASP A 390 -14.47 25.31 -11.59
C ASP A 390 -13.99 24.03 -10.88
N THR A 391 -12.81 23.55 -11.27
CA THR A 391 -12.15 22.39 -10.68
C THR A 391 -10.75 22.78 -10.21
N LEU A 392 -10.47 22.61 -8.91
CA LEU A 392 -9.15 22.82 -8.33
C LEU A 392 -8.52 21.47 -8.01
N ILE A 393 -7.41 21.15 -8.66
CA ILE A 393 -6.60 19.96 -8.43
C ILE A 393 -5.38 20.38 -7.63
N THR A 394 -5.23 19.88 -6.40
CA THR A 394 -4.07 20.20 -5.57
C THR A 394 -3.20 18.98 -5.35
N ILE A 395 -1.89 19.16 -5.40
CA ILE A 395 -0.95 18.12 -4.99
C ILE A 395 -0.48 18.34 -3.55
N GLY A 396 -0.27 17.22 -2.86
CA GLY A 396 0.34 17.18 -1.54
C GLY A 396 -0.42 17.93 -0.45
N ASN A 397 0.20 17.94 0.73
CA ASN A 397 -0.33 18.44 1.99
C ASN A 397 0.45 19.69 2.42
N ARG A 398 0.46 20.72 1.57
CA ARG A 398 1.01 22.03 1.92
C ARG A 398 -0.10 22.93 2.46
N MET A 399 0.26 23.88 3.34
CA MET A 399 -0.73 24.75 3.99
C MET A 399 -1.68 25.43 2.98
N PRO A 400 -1.23 25.99 1.84
CA PRO A 400 -2.14 26.56 0.86
C PRO A 400 -3.13 25.51 0.31
N SER A 401 -2.71 24.27 0.02
CA SER A 401 -3.63 23.20 -0.38
C SER A 401 -4.70 22.95 0.69
N GLY A 402 -4.30 22.74 1.94
CA GLY A 402 -5.20 22.53 3.07
C GLY A 402 -6.17 23.70 3.28
N PHE A 403 -5.69 24.94 3.14
CA PHE A 403 -6.51 26.14 3.22
C PHE A 403 -7.54 26.26 2.11
N MET A 404 -7.14 25.96 0.87
CA MET A 404 -8.03 26.01 -0.29
C MET A 404 -9.17 24.99 -0.14
N PHE A 405 -8.84 23.76 0.27
CA PHE A 405 -9.84 22.75 0.61
C PHE A 405 -10.75 23.21 1.75
N ALA A 406 -10.18 23.54 2.91
CA ALA A 406 -10.93 23.85 4.12
C ALA A 406 -11.89 25.04 3.92
N THR A 407 -11.54 26.01 3.07
CA THR A 407 -12.36 27.19 2.76
C THR A 407 -13.31 27.02 1.58
N ARG A 408 -13.33 25.85 0.92
CA ARG A 408 -14.08 25.54 -0.31
C ARG A 408 -13.89 26.65 -1.35
N THR A 409 -12.73 26.65 -1.97
CA THR A 409 -12.33 27.70 -2.92
C THR A 409 -12.89 27.48 -4.32
N ALA A 410 -13.06 26.22 -4.75
CA ALA A 410 -13.73 25.88 -6.00
C ALA A 410 -14.95 24.96 -5.75
N PRO A 411 -15.91 24.90 -6.70
CA PRO A 411 -17.04 23.97 -6.62
C PRO A 411 -16.65 22.49 -6.59
N GLU A 412 -15.60 22.10 -7.31
CA GLU A 412 -15.01 20.77 -7.28
C GLU A 412 -13.54 20.91 -6.87
N GLN A 413 -13.14 20.15 -5.86
CA GLN A 413 -11.77 20.16 -5.36
C GLN A 413 -11.26 18.73 -5.25
N ILE A 414 -10.18 18.46 -5.98
CA ILE A 414 -9.61 17.13 -6.16
C ILE A 414 -8.24 17.09 -5.52
N PHE A 415 -8.00 16.08 -4.68
CA PHE A 415 -6.67 15.77 -4.20
C PHE A 415 -5.99 14.82 -5.19
N TRP A 416 -4.84 15.24 -5.73
CA TRP A 416 -4.00 14.38 -6.55
C TRP A 416 -2.86 13.82 -5.71
N ASP A 417 -2.93 12.52 -5.47
CA ASP A 417 -1.98 11.80 -4.66
C ASP A 417 -0.67 11.49 -5.40
N HIS A 418 0.42 11.62 -4.64
CA HIS A 418 1.79 11.28 -5.02
C HIS A 418 2.47 10.42 -3.93
N GLY A 419 1.70 9.59 -3.20
CA GLY A 419 2.19 8.64 -2.21
C GLY A 419 1.77 8.90 -0.75
N ASN A 420 0.89 9.87 -0.50
CA ASN A 420 0.26 10.10 0.79
C ASN A 420 -1.24 9.75 0.68
N HIS A 421 -1.54 8.46 0.82
CA HIS A 421 -2.91 7.96 0.73
C HIS A 421 -3.76 8.35 1.92
N GLU A 422 -3.14 8.83 3.01
CA GLU A 422 -3.77 9.14 4.29
C GLU A 422 -4.20 10.60 4.44
N TYR A 423 -4.02 11.42 3.39
CA TYR A 423 -4.41 12.82 3.44
C TYR A 423 -5.93 13.01 3.45
N ASP A 424 -6.45 13.56 4.56
CA ASP A 424 -7.89 13.77 4.76
C ASP A 424 -8.23 15.14 5.32
N ILE A 425 -8.58 16.03 4.39
CA ILE A 425 -9.07 17.36 4.69
C ILE A 425 -10.51 17.49 4.21
N LYS A 426 -11.35 18.09 5.04
CA LYS A 426 -12.74 18.35 4.70
C LYS A 426 -12.86 19.21 3.44
N ASN A 427 -13.85 18.87 2.61
CA ASN A 427 -14.16 19.43 1.29
C ASN A 427 -13.24 18.96 0.14
N ILE A 428 -12.46 17.90 0.32
CA ILE A 428 -11.98 17.08 -0.80
C ILE A 428 -13.18 16.33 -1.37
N ASP A 429 -13.50 16.56 -2.65
CA ASP A 429 -14.63 15.90 -3.33
C ASP A 429 -14.21 14.58 -3.96
N LYS A 430 -12.99 14.53 -4.50
CA LYS A 430 -12.41 13.36 -5.17
C LYS A 430 -10.93 13.22 -4.85
N ARG A 431 -10.45 11.98 -4.95
CA ARG A 431 -9.04 11.65 -4.84
C ARG A 431 -8.63 10.89 -6.09
N ILE A 432 -7.55 11.32 -6.70
CA ILE A 432 -6.99 10.70 -7.90
C ILE A 432 -5.55 10.28 -7.64
N CYS A 433 -5.10 9.19 -8.24
CA CYS A 433 -3.72 8.74 -8.15
C CYS A 433 -3.27 8.23 -9.53
N HIS A 434 -2.06 8.58 -9.94
CA HIS A 434 -1.55 8.25 -11.27
C HIS A 434 -0.75 6.94 -11.32
N PHE A 435 -0.74 6.23 -10.20
CA PHE A 435 -0.18 4.89 -10.05
C PHE A 435 -1.11 4.07 -9.15
N ASP A 436 -0.94 2.76 -9.22
CA ASP A 436 -1.39 1.86 -8.17
C ASP A 436 -0.14 1.38 -7.45
N ASP A 437 -0.13 1.32 -6.13
CA ASP A 437 0.92 0.73 -5.31
C ASP A 437 0.43 -0.46 -4.48
N GLY A 438 -0.81 -0.90 -4.72
CA GLY A 438 -1.46 -1.97 -3.96
C GLY A 438 -2.18 -1.44 -2.73
N TYR A 439 -1.66 -0.38 -2.09
CA TYR A 439 -2.19 0.13 -0.85
C TYR A 439 -3.68 0.47 -0.93
N ARG A 440 -4.44 0.02 0.07
CA ARG A 440 -5.87 0.29 0.23
C ARG A 440 -6.13 0.82 1.64
N ASN A 441 -6.95 1.86 1.74
CA ASN A 441 -7.46 2.39 2.99
C ASN A 441 -8.95 2.73 2.87
N SER A 442 -9.50 3.50 3.81
CA SER A 442 -10.91 3.88 3.80
C SER A 442 -11.29 4.88 2.69
N PHE A 443 -10.31 5.45 1.98
CA PHE A 443 -10.56 6.37 0.88
C PHE A 443 -10.66 5.66 -0.47
N THR A 444 -11.55 6.18 -1.33
CA THR A 444 -11.63 5.75 -2.71
C THR A 444 -10.75 6.64 -3.58
N PHE A 445 -9.81 6.03 -4.30
CA PHE A 445 -8.96 6.69 -5.29
C PHE A 445 -9.38 6.29 -6.70
N GLU A 446 -9.65 7.28 -7.54
CA GLU A 446 -9.72 7.09 -8.99
C GLU A 446 -8.29 6.99 -9.53
N ARG A 447 -7.91 5.77 -9.95
CA ARG A 447 -6.56 5.50 -10.44
C ARG A 447 -6.52 5.64 -11.96
N PHE A 448 -5.49 6.30 -12.46
CA PHE A 448 -5.23 6.45 -13.89
C PHE A 448 -3.75 6.25 -14.17
N GLU A 449 -3.37 5.97 -15.42
CA GLU A 449 -1.97 5.87 -15.82
C GLU A 449 -1.52 7.22 -16.37
N LEU A 450 -0.43 7.78 -15.82
CA LEU A 450 0.22 8.96 -16.37
C LEU A 450 1.69 8.65 -16.63
N ARG A 451 2.11 8.79 -17.89
CA ARG A 451 3.51 8.63 -18.29
C ARG A 451 4.19 9.98 -18.43
N LEU A 452 5.49 10.00 -18.18
CA LEU A 452 6.32 11.14 -18.55
C LEU A 452 6.30 11.36 -20.06
N ALA A 453 6.24 12.63 -20.45
CA ALA A 453 6.40 13.04 -21.83
C ALA A 453 7.78 12.61 -22.35
N GLU A 454 7.80 12.16 -23.60
CA GLU A 454 8.97 11.56 -24.25
C GLU A 454 10.20 12.48 -24.22
N ARG A 455 10.02 13.81 -24.28
CA ARG A 455 11.10 14.80 -24.16
C ARG A 455 11.88 14.74 -22.84
N TYR A 456 11.23 14.28 -21.76
CA TYR A 456 11.87 14.08 -20.47
C TYR A 456 12.53 12.70 -20.35
N LEU A 457 12.36 11.82 -21.34
CA LEU A 457 12.96 10.49 -21.38
C LEU A 457 14.08 10.40 -22.44
N LEU A 458 13.99 11.19 -23.52
CA LEU A 458 14.91 11.16 -24.68
C LEU A 458 16.03 12.21 -24.67
N LYS A 459 16.20 12.98 -23.59
CA LYS A 459 17.11 14.13 -23.63
C LYS A 459 18.57 13.68 -23.86
N ASP A 460 19.20 14.23 -24.91
CA ASP A 460 20.64 14.12 -25.20
C ASP A 460 21.22 12.69 -25.16
N ARG A 461 20.53 11.70 -25.75
CA ARG A 461 20.93 10.27 -25.70
C ARG A 461 22.36 10.02 -26.19
N GLU A 462 22.77 10.68 -27.27
CA GLU A 462 24.12 10.53 -27.84
C GLU A 462 25.20 11.17 -26.96
N GLU A 463 24.97 12.40 -26.47
CA GLU A 463 25.90 13.08 -25.56
C GLU A 463 26.02 12.31 -24.23
N SER A 464 24.90 11.83 -23.71
CA SER A 464 24.86 10.98 -22.52
C SER A 464 25.60 9.67 -22.74
N ALA A 465 25.49 9.05 -23.92
CA ALA A 465 26.25 7.83 -24.25
C ALA A 465 27.76 8.07 -24.27
N ALA A 466 28.20 9.19 -24.88
CA ALA A 466 29.60 9.56 -24.91
C ALA A 466 30.17 9.81 -23.50
N LYS A 467 29.43 10.56 -22.66
CA LYS A 467 29.82 10.79 -21.26
C LYS A 467 29.79 9.50 -20.43
N ALA A 468 28.80 8.63 -20.63
CA ALA A 468 28.69 7.36 -19.93
C ALA A 468 29.88 6.44 -20.25
N LYS A 469 30.36 6.44 -21.50
CA LYS A 469 31.57 5.72 -21.89
C LYS A 469 32.79 6.18 -21.10
N ASN A 470 32.97 7.49 -20.94
CA ASN A 470 34.08 8.05 -20.15
C ASN A 470 33.97 7.69 -18.66
N ILE A 471 32.76 7.70 -18.08
CA ILE A 471 32.54 7.26 -16.70
C ILE A 471 32.86 5.78 -16.56
N ARG A 472 32.45 4.94 -17.52
CA ARG A 472 32.76 3.50 -17.46
C ARG A 472 34.26 3.20 -17.52
N GLN A 473 35.04 4.01 -18.22
CA GLN A 473 36.49 3.87 -18.29
C GLN A 473 37.20 4.10 -16.93
N SER A 474 36.52 4.66 -15.92
CA SER A 474 37.06 4.72 -14.56
C SER A 474 36.93 3.41 -13.78
N TYR A 475 36.26 2.40 -14.34
CA TYR A 475 36.11 1.06 -13.77
C TYR A 475 36.83 0.02 -14.64
N PRO A 476 37.22 -1.15 -14.09
CA PRO A 476 37.88 -2.20 -14.87
C PRO A 476 37.05 -2.68 -16.07
N GLU A 477 37.73 -3.06 -17.16
CA GLU A 477 37.14 -3.29 -18.49
C GLU A 477 36.09 -4.42 -18.56
N ASN A 478 36.06 -5.31 -17.58
CA ASN A 478 35.11 -6.43 -17.48
C ASN A 478 34.18 -6.34 -16.26
N THR A 479 34.13 -5.19 -15.58
CA THR A 479 33.27 -5.03 -14.41
C THR A 479 31.81 -4.86 -14.82
N ILE A 480 30.93 -5.66 -14.21
CA ILE A 480 29.48 -5.53 -14.33
C ILE A 480 28.99 -4.55 -13.26
N ILE A 481 28.40 -3.44 -13.69
CA ILE A 481 27.99 -2.34 -12.83
C ILE A 481 26.52 -2.52 -12.44
N LEU A 482 26.30 -2.96 -11.21
CA LEU A 482 24.98 -2.98 -10.57
C LEU A 482 24.71 -1.59 -10.00
N GLY A 483 23.44 -1.18 -9.89
CA GLY A 483 23.17 0.07 -9.19
C GLY A 483 21.71 0.44 -9.08
N SER A 484 21.47 1.47 -8.27
CA SER A 484 20.17 2.11 -8.14
C SER A 484 20.34 3.63 -8.05
N ILE A 485 19.35 4.38 -8.52
CA ILE A 485 19.36 5.84 -8.54
C ILE A 485 18.19 6.35 -7.69
N GLY A 486 18.47 7.07 -6.61
CA GLY A 486 17.44 7.62 -5.72
C GLY A 486 17.98 8.12 -4.38
N ARG A 487 17.09 8.59 -3.50
CA ARG A 487 17.49 9.01 -2.13
C ARG A 487 18.16 7.84 -1.41
N LEU A 488 19.31 8.09 -0.79
CA LEU A 488 20.11 7.06 -0.12
C LEU A 488 19.35 6.39 1.03
N MET A 489 18.40 7.07 1.65
CA MET A 489 17.52 6.50 2.68
C MET A 489 16.69 5.29 2.20
N LYS A 490 16.49 5.12 0.88
CA LYS A 490 15.77 3.95 0.33
C LYS A 490 16.58 2.66 0.41
N LEU A 491 17.88 2.76 0.68
CA LEU A 491 18.79 1.61 0.80
C LEU A 491 18.72 1.04 2.22
N SER A 492 17.57 0.44 2.54
CA SER A 492 17.30 -0.17 3.84
C SER A 492 18.31 -1.28 4.18
N LYS A 493 18.46 -1.61 5.47
CA LYS A 493 19.34 -2.72 5.91
C LYS A 493 18.99 -4.05 5.21
N SER A 494 17.70 -4.38 5.11
CA SER A 494 17.20 -5.56 4.40
C SER A 494 17.55 -5.58 2.90
N TYR A 495 17.59 -4.41 2.26
CA TYR A 495 18.04 -4.28 0.87
C TYR A 495 19.55 -4.47 0.77
N LEU A 496 20.32 -3.84 1.66
CA LEU A 496 21.78 -3.97 1.72
C LEU A 496 22.23 -5.41 1.97
N GLU A 497 21.49 -6.20 2.76
CA GLU A 497 21.73 -7.64 2.92
C GLU A 497 21.64 -8.40 1.59
N CYS A 498 20.67 -8.06 0.73
CA CYS A 498 20.57 -8.67 -0.60
C CYS A 498 21.74 -8.25 -1.49
N ILE A 499 22.15 -6.96 -1.43
CA ILE A 499 23.33 -6.48 -2.16
C ILE A 499 24.58 -7.22 -1.72
N LYS A 500 24.79 -7.38 -0.40
CA LYS A 500 25.90 -8.14 0.16
C LYS A 500 25.95 -9.54 -0.44
N GLN A 501 24.84 -10.27 -0.37
CA GLN A 501 24.79 -11.65 -0.88
C GLN A 501 25.10 -11.72 -2.39
N ILE A 502 24.56 -10.81 -3.19
CA ILE A 502 24.84 -10.74 -4.63
C ILE A 502 26.34 -10.46 -4.89
N LEU A 503 26.95 -9.54 -4.14
CA LEU A 503 28.37 -9.21 -4.27
C LEU A 503 29.30 -10.32 -3.75
N ASP A 504 28.87 -11.10 -2.77
CA ASP A 504 29.62 -12.27 -2.27
C ASP A 504 29.60 -13.41 -3.31
N GLU A 505 28.48 -13.59 -4.04
CA GLU A 505 28.31 -14.63 -5.06
C GLU A 505 28.90 -14.24 -6.43
N THR A 506 29.24 -12.97 -6.66
CA THR A 506 29.78 -12.49 -7.94
C THR A 506 31.04 -11.66 -7.70
N THR A 507 32.21 -12.04 -8.23
CA THR A 507 33.48 -11.33 -7.94
C THR A 507 33.80 -10.19 -8.91
N ASP A 508 33.14 -10.18 -10.06
CA ASP A 508 33.34 -9.25 -11.19
C ASP A 508 32.36 -8.07 -11.20
N THR A 509 31.52 -7.94 -10.16
CA THR A 509 30.51 -6.89 -10.09
C THR A 509 30.94 -5.73 -9.17
N ILE A 510 30.35 -4.55 -9.34
CA ILE A 510 30.34 -3.48 -8.34
C ILE A 510 28.92 -3.00 -8.15
N TYR A 511 28.62 -2.37 -7.02
CA TYR A 511 27.35 -1.72 -6.76
C TYR A 511 27.51 -0.20 -6.66
N LEU A 512 26.82 0.54 -7.52
CA LEU A 512 26.72 2.00 -7.48
C LEU A 512 25.46 2.42 -6.72
N ALA A 513 25.66 2.99 -5.52
CA ALA A 513 24.62 3.69 -4.78
C ALA A 513 24.58 5.15 -5.24
N CYS A 514 23.66 5.48 -6.15
CA CYS A 514 23.55 6.81 -6.72
C CYS A 514 22.44 7.63 -6.05
N GLY A 515 22.79 8.74 -5.42
CA GLY A 515 21.87 9.78 -5.02
C GLY A 515 22.29 10.58 -3.79
N THR A 516 21.34 11.34 -3.24
CA THR A 516 21.55 12.26 -2.11
C THR A 516 21.06 11.66 -0.80
N GLY A 517 21.67 12.08 0.31
CA GLY A 517 21.33 11.64 1.66
C GLY A 517 22.56 11.51 2.55
N ASN A 518 22.38 10.90 3.72
CA ASN A 518 23.45 10.68 4.69
C ASN A 518 24.40 9.56 4.21
N ARG A 519 25.53 9.96 3.60
CA ARG A 519 26.53 9.01 3.07
C ARG A 519 27.27 8.27 4.18
N GLU A 520 27.45 8.89 5.33
CA GLU A 520 28.21 8.29 6.43
C GLU A 520 27.40 7.19 7.11
N GLU A 521 26.13 7.46 7.41
CA GLU A 521 25.21 6.45 7.93
C GLU A 521 25.05 5.27 6.98
N LEU A 522 24.88 5.53 5.67
CA LEU A 522 24.80 4.44 4.69
C LEU A 522 26.11 3.63 4.63
N ARG A 523 27.27 4.30 4.73
CA ARG A 523 28.57 3.63 4.79
C ARG A 523 28.69 2.77 6.04
N GLN A 524 28.24 3.27 7.19
CA GLN A 524 28.24 2.55 8.45
C GLN A 524 27.30 1.32 8.39
N ASN A 525 26.09 1.49 7.85
CA ASN A 525 25.16 0.38 7.61
C ASN A 525 25.76 -0.68 6.67
N ALA A 526 26.47 -0.27 5.63
CA ALA A 526 27.18 -1.18 4.73
C ALA A 526 28.32 -1.93 5.45
N ILE A 527 29.07 -1.27 6.35
CA ILE A 527 30.10 -1.89 7.20
C ILE A 527 29.46 -2.93 8.13
N GLU A 528 28.36 -2.58 8.80
CA GLU A 528 27.66 -3.47 9.73
C GLU A 528 27.08 -4.71 9.06
N VAL A 529 26.52 -4.56 7.86
CA VAL A 529 26.07 -5.70 7.04
C VAL A 529 27.28 -6.49 6.49
N GLY A 530 28.47 -5.89 6.47
CA GLY A 530 29.71 -6.50 5.98
C GLY A 530 29.80 -6.53 4.46
N ILE A 531 29.36 -5.46 3.79
CA ILE A 531 29.54 -5.30 2.34
C ILE A 531 31.01 -4.94 2.04
N PRO A 532 31.64 -5.55 1.02
CA PRO A 532 32.97 -5.15 0.56
C PRO A 532 32.99 -3.69 0.08
N LEU A 533 33.60 -2.78 0.87
CA LEU A 533 33.56 -1.33 0.63
C LEU A 533 34.30 -0.87 -0.64
N ASP A 534 35.23 -1.67 -1.14
CA ASP A 534 35.92 -1.44 -2.41
C ASP A 534 35.02 -1.70 -3.63
N ARG A 535 33.92 -2.44 -3.43
CA ARG A 535 32.92 -2.78 -4.45
C ARG A 535 31.56 -2.12 -4.24
N PHE A 536 31.39 -1.38 -3.14
CA PHE A 536 30.19 -0.59 -2.84
C PHE A 536 30.49 0.92 -2.92
N ILE A 537 30.09 1.53 -4.03
CA ILE A 537 30.52 2.88 -4.39
C ILE A 537 29.38 3.88 -4.20
N LEU A 538 29.59 4.85 -3.31
CA LEU A 538 28.69 5.97 -3.09
C LEU A 538 28.97 7.08 -4.10
N ALA A 539 28.26 7.07 -5.24
CA ALA A 539 28.48 8.03 -6.34
C ALA A 539 28.01 9.46 -6.03
N GLY A 540 27.14 9.63 -5.03
CA GLY A 540 26.49 10.92 -4.76
C GLY A 540 25.37 11.23 -5.77
N TRP A 541 24.99 12.51 -5.90
CA TRP A 541 23.98 12.91 -6.89
C TRP A 541 24.50 12.67 -8.31
N VAL A 542 23.69 12.02 -9.14
CA VAL A 542 24.01 11.73 -10.54
C VAL A 542 22.87 12.19 -11.44
N GLU A 543 23.20 12.44 -12.70
CA GLU A 543 22.20 12.67 -13.74
C GLU A 543 21.62 11.29 -14.18
N PRO A 544 20.30 11.05 -14.06
CA PRO A 544 19.71 9.74 -14.34
C PRO A 544 19.81 9.27 -15.79
N HIS A 545 19.64 10.14 -16.80
CA HIS A 545 19.78 9.74 -18.22
C HIS A 545 21.19 9.24 -18.54
N LEU A 546 22.20 9.89 -17.97
CA LEU A 546 23.61 9.54 -18.08
C LEU A 546 23.91 8.22 -17.36
N TYR A 547 23.52 8.10 -16.10
CA TYR A 547 23.82 6.91 -15.29
C TYR A 547 22.95 5.71 -15.63
N SER A 548 21.77 5.93 -16.23
CA SER A 548 20.97 4.87 -16.85
C SER A 548 21.72 4.17 -17.96
N GLN A 549 22.65 4.88 -18.60
CA GLN A 549 23.60 4.26 -19.49
C GLN A 549 24.73 3.62 -18.68
N VAL A 550 25.35 4.25 -17.68
CA VAL A 550 26.47 3.64 -16.93
C VAL A 550 26.14 2.26 -16.31
N ILE A 551 24.94 2.09 -15.74
CA ILE A 551 24.50 0.89 -15.00
C ILE A 551 24.14 -0.26 -15.97
N ASP A 552 24.66 -1.45 -15.69
CA ASP A 552 24.39 -2.69 -16.44
C ASP A 552 23.11 -3.38 -15.98
N VAL A 553 22.90 -3.46 -14.66
CA VAL A 553 21.69 -4.05 -14.05
C VAL A 553 21.14 -3.11 -13.00
N TYR A 554 19.91 -2.64 -13.20
CA TYR A 554 19.25 -1.71 -12.30
C TYR A 554 18.51 -2.46 -11.20
N PHE A 555 18.87 -2.17 -9.97
CA PHE A 555 18.26 -2.76 -8.79
C PHE A 555 17.22 -1.80 -8.21
N ASN A 556 15.94 -2.13 -8.38
CA ASN A 556 14.86 -1.39 -7.77
C ASN A 556 14.90 -1.60 -6.25
N THR A 557 14.94 -0.50 -5.49
CA THR A 557 15.05 -0.53 -4.02
C THR A 557 13.79 -1.07 -3.35
N PHE A 558 13.91 -1.54 -2.11
CA PHE A 558 12.77 -1.93 -1.28
C PHE A 558 13.07 -1.71 0.22
N PRO A 559 12.04 -1.57 1.09
CA PRO A 559 10.61 -1.62 0.80
C PRO A 559 10.10 -0.44 -0.05
N LEU A 560 10.85 0.67 -0.10
CA LEU A 560 10.51 1.83 -0.92
C LEU A 560 11.11 1.68 -2.33
N PRO A 561 10.30 1.53 -3.39
CA PRO A 561 10.78 1.43 -4.76
C PRO A 561 11.46 2.73 -5.22
N SER A 562 12.33 2.61 -6.22
CA SER A 562 12.86 3.74 -6.98
C SER A 562 11.70 4.58 -7.53
N GLY A 563 11.94 5.89 -7.62
CA GLY A 563 10.97 6.78 -8.25
C GLY A 563 11.13 6.72 -9.76
N GLU A 564 10.98 7.87 -10.41
CA GLU A 564 11.06 8.02 -11.86
C GLU A 564 12.36 7.52 -12.51
N SER A 565 13.45 7.44 -11.75
CA SER A 565 14.74 6.95 -12.24
C SER A 565 14.68 5.53 -12.82
N ILE A 566 13.77 4.67 -12.33
CA ILE A 566 13.57 3.34 -12.91
C ILE A 566 12.92 3.40 -14.29
N ASN A 567 12.03 4.38 -14.52
CA ASN A 567 11.41 4.59 -15.82
C ASN A 567 12.42 5.20 -16.79
N GLU A 568 13.25 6.14 -16.34
CA GLU A 568 14.35 6.70 -17.12
C GLU A 568 15.36 5.60 -17.52
N TYR A 569 15.70 4.69 -16.58
CA TYR A 569 16.52 3.52 -16.88
C TYR A 569 15.85 2.56 -17.86
N SER A 570 14.61 2.17 -17.57
CA SER A 570 13.84 1.24 -18.40
C SER A 570 13.69 1.80 -19.81
N PHE A 571 13.39 3.08 -19.96
CA PHE A 571 13.27 3.69 -21.27
C PHE A 571 14.61 3.73 -22.03
N ALA A 572 15.71 4.08 -21.36
CA ALA A 572 17.04 4.12 -21.99
C ALA A 572 17.55 2.74 -22.44
N ASN A 573 17.10 1.68 -21.75
CA ASN A 573 17.55 0.29 -21.91
C ASN A 573 16.44 -0.65 -22.42
N ASN A 574 15.36 -0.11 -22.99
CA ASN A 574 14.20 -0.86 -23.46
C ASN A 574 13.66 -1.91 -22.45
N GLY A 575 13.58 -1.55 -21.17
CA GLY A 575 13.07 -2.38 -20.07
C GLY A 575 14.02 -3.49 -19.60
N ALA A 576 15.16 -3.68 -20.28
CA ALA A 576 16.12 -4.72 -19.96
C ALA A 576 16.74 -4.55 -18.57
N CYS A 577 17.16 -5.66 -17.96
CA CYS A 577 18.02 -5.70 -16.76
C CYS A 577 17.50 -4.95 -15.52
N THR A 578 16.19 -4.80 -15.36
CA THR A 578 15.61 -4.25 -14.13
C THR A 578 15.24 -5.38 -13.16
N VAL A 579 15.76 -5.31 -11.93
CA VAL A 579 15.42 -6.23 -10.84
C VAL A 579 14.50 -5.54 -9.86
N SER A 580 13.28 -6.03 -9.72
CA SER A 580 12.30 -5.53 -8.74
C SER A 580 11.68 -6.69 -7.98
N LEU A 581 11.33 -6.45 -6.71
CA LEU A 581 10.27 -7.22 -6.07
C LEU A 581 9.00 -6.92 -6.87
N SER A 582 8.44 -7.94 -7.53
CA SER A 582 7.10 -7.80 -8.12
C SER A 582 6.13 -7.53 -6.98
N LYS A 583 5.14 -6.66 -7.19
CA LYS A 583 4.00 -6.55 -6.27
C LYS A 583 3.45 -7.94 -6.05
N LEU A 584 3.72 -8.49 -4.87
CA LEU A 584 2.95 -9.62 -4.40
C LEU A 584 1.58 -9.07 -4.04
N ASP A 585 0.52 -9.79 -4.43
CA ASP A 585 -0.79 -9.56 -3.86
C ASP A 585 -0.65 -9.51 -2.33
N GLU A 586 -1.24 -8.47 -1.73
CA GLU A 586 -1.25 -8.22 -0.29
C GLU A 586 -1.84 -9.40 0.51
N SER A 587 -2.47 -10.37 -0.16
CA SER A 587 -2.96 -11.62 0.43
C SER A 587 -1.88 -12.69 0.64
N SER A 588 -0.68 -12.53 0.08
CA SER A 588 0.39 -13.50 0.28
C SER A 588 1.19 -13.17 1.53
N THR A 589 1.02 -13.98 2.56
CA THR A 589 1.84 -14.06 3.78
C THR A 589 3.27 -14.55 3.49
N LEU A 590 3.81 -14.29 2.29
CA LEU A 590 5.12 -14.75 1.89
C LEU A 590 6.16 -14.13 2.81
N ASP A 591 6.87 -15.02 3.50
CA ASP A 591 8.03 -14.73 4.33
C ASP A 591 8.98 -13.76 3.62
N THR A 592 9.37 -12.68 4.30
CA THR A 592 10.33 -11.66 3.84
C THR A 592 11.59 -12.31 3.24
N GLU A 593 12.03 -13.46 3.78
CA GLU A 593 13.18 -14.20 3.27
C GLU A 593 12.91 -14.90 1.92
N ALA A 594 11.68 -15.30 1.63
CA ALA A 594 11.32 -15.82 0.30
C ALA A 594 11.38 -14.70 -0.76
N LEU A 595 10.96 -13.49 -0.41
CA LEU A 595 11.05 -12.32 -1.30
C LEU A 595 12.49 -11.92 -1.59
N LYS A 596 13.33 -11.84 -0.56
CA LYS A 596 14.77 -11.58 -0.71
C LYS A 596 15.43 -12.61 -1.63
N ARG A 597 15.17 -13.92 -1.41
CA ARG A 597 15.70 -15.00 -2.27
C ARG A 597 15.28 -14.84 -3.73
N ARG A 598 14.02 -14.47 -4.00
CA ARG A 598 13.56 -14.20 -5.37
C ARG A 598 14.27 -13.00 -5.99
N TYR A 599 14.47 -11.93 -5.21
CA TYR A 599 15.20 -10.75 -5.66
C TYR A 599 16.63 -11.09 -6.06
N ILE A 600 17.35 -11.78 -5.19
CA ILE A 600 18.74 -12.23 -5.42
C ILE A 600 18.80 -13.14 -6.64
N HIS A 601 17.90 -14.12 -6.76
CA HIS A 601 17.86 -15.01 -7.90
C HIS A 601 17.67 -14.26 -9.24
N ARG A 602 16.72 -13.31 -9.30
CA ARG A 602 16.51 -12.47 -10.49
C ARG A 602 17.73 -11.59 -10.78
N ALA A 603 18.41 -11.09 -9.75
CA ALA A 603 19.65 -10.33 -9.91
C ALA A 603 20.74 -11.20 -10.53
N MET A 604 20.98 -12.39 -9.98
CA MET A 604 21.98 -13.34 -10.48
C MET A 604 21.72 -13.70 -11.95
N ASN A 605 20.47 -13.99 -12.32
CA ASN A 605 20.12 -14.29 -13.71
C ASN A 605 20.45 -13.13 -14.66
N ASN A 606 20.12 -11.88 -14.30
CA ASN A 606 20.46 -10.73 -15.13
C ASN A 606 21.98 -10.51 -15.23
N ILE A 607 22.71 -10.75 -14.14
CA ILE A 607 24.17 -10.67 -14.12
C ILE A 607 24.78 -11.71 -15.06
N GLU A 608 24.33 -12.97 -15.01
CA GLU A 608 24.80 -14.03 -15.91
C GLU A 608 24.54 -13.69 -17.39
N ILE A 609 23.38 -13.12 -17.71
CA ILE A 609 23.06 -12.72 -19.08
C ILE A 609 24.01 -11.61 -19.56
N VAL A 610 24.22 -10.58 -18.74
CA VAL A 610 25.17 -9.49 -19.05
C VAL A 610 26.59 -10.03 -19.19
N ARG A 611 27.00 -10.96 -18.32
CA ARG A 611 28.33 -11.60 -18.38
C ARG A 611 28.51 -12.40 -19.67
N ALA A 612 27.51 -13.20 -20.04
CA ALA A 612 27.60 -14.13 -21.17
C ALA A 612 27.50 -13.42 -22.52
N LYS A 613 26.71 -12.35 -22.62
CA LYS A 613 26.36 -11.74 -23.91
C LYS A 613 26.77 -10.28 -24.05
N GLY A 614 27.21 -9.65 -22.98
CA GLY A 614 27.54 -8.24 -22.94
C GLY A 614 26.30 -7.36 -22.82
N ARG A 615 26.49 -6.19 -22.21
CA ARG A 615 25.45 -5.19 -21.93
C ARG A 615 24.69 -4.73 -23.18
N ASP A 616 25.40 -4.48 -24.29
CA ASP A 616 24.77 -3.98 -25.51
C ASP A 616 23.79 -5.01 -26.10
N PHE A 617 24.12 -6.30 -26.01
CA PHE A 617 23.20 -7.36 -26.35
C PHE A 617 22.00 -7.39 -25.42
N THR A 618 22.21 -7.34 -24.09
CA THR A 618 21.11 -7.44 -23.13
C THR A 618 20.11 -6.29 -23.25
N ARG A 619 20.58 -5.08 -23.60
CA ARG A 619 19.73 -3.91 -23.89
C ARG A 619 18.87 -4.07 -25.13
N ASN A 620 19.40 -4.77 -26.13
CA ASN A 620 18.72 -5.03 -27.39
C ASN A 620 17.86 -6.30 -27.33
N LEU A 621 17.99 -7.10 -26.27
CA LEU A 621 17.24 -8.34 -26.06
C LEU A 621 15.74 -8.10 -25.92
N TYR A 622 15.38 -6.92 -25.41
CA TYR A 622 14.02 -6.47 -25.20
C TYR A 622 13.75 -5.32 -26.19
N ASP A 623 13.41 -5.61 -27.45
CA ASP A 623 12.95 -4.54 -28.36
C ASP A 623 11.48 -4.26 -28.06
N ILE A 624 11.21 -3.31 -27.17
CA ILE A 624 9.83 -2.97 -26.86
C ILE A 624 9.29 -2.05 -27.96
N ARG A 625 8.56 -2.64 -28.92
CA ARG A 625 7.78 -1.84 -29.86
C ARG A 625 6.47 -1.40 -29.22
N LYS A 626 6.09 -0.15 -29.47
CA LYS A 626 4.72 0.36 -29.25
C LYS A 626 3.75 -0.57 -30.00
N GLY A 627 2.81 -1.19 -29.29
CA GLY A 627 1.56 -1.61 -29.92
C GLY A 627 0.87 -0.39 -30.56
N GLU A 628 0.19 -0.57 -31.69
CA GLU A 628 -0.51 0.52 -32.40
C GLU A 628 -1.57 1.23 -31.52
N ASP A 629 -1.98 0.62 -30.42
CA ASP A 629 -2.94 1.15 -29.43
C ASP A 629 -2.28 1.76 -28.17
N GLY A 630 -0.95 1.73 -28.05
CA GLY A 630 -0.22 2.25 -26.90
C GLY A 630 -0.26 1.37 -25.63
N SER A 631 -0.84 0.17 -25.66
CA SER A 631 -0.98 -0.70 -24.49
C SER A 631 0.06 -1.84 -24.42
N SER A 632 0.65 -2.01 -23.22
CA SER A 632 1.65 -2.98 -22.76
C SER A 632 2.97 -3.19 -23.55
N TYR A 633 4.07 -3.15 -22.79
CA TYR A 633 5.44 -3.45 -23.18
C TYR A 633 5.70 -4.98 -23.01
N GLU A 634 5.48 -5.80 -24.04
CA GLU A 634 5.93 -7.21 -24.01
C GLU A 634 7.38 -7.33 -24.53
N PRO A 635 8.24 -8.18 -23.92
CA PRO A 635 9.51 -8.60 -24.51
C PRO A 635 9.28 -9.24 -25.88
N PHE A 636 9.64 -8.54 -26.94
CA PHE A 636 9.62 -9.08 -28.29
C PHE A 636 11.07 -9.31 -28.74
N ILE A 637 11.44 -10.56 -29.04
CA ILE A 637 12.66 -10.85 -29.80
C ILE A 637 12.26 -10.79 -31.27
N PRO A 638 12.71 -9.80 -32.07
CA PRO A 638 12.38 -9.73 -33.49
C PRO A 638 12.75 -11.03 -34.20
N SER A 639 11.89 -11.52 -35.09
CA SER A 639 12.08 -12.73 -35.91
C SER A 639 13.37 -12.74 -36.75
N ASP A 640 13.96 -11.57 -36.86
CA ASP A 640 15.07 -11.17 -37.71
C ASP A 640 16.22 -10.56 -36.89
N SER A 641 16.12 -10.54 -35.55
CA SER A 641 17.19 -10.03 -34.68
C SER A 641 18.47 -10.88 -34.79
N GLU A 642 19.63 -10.22 -34.72
CA GLU A 642 20.93 -10.89 -34.65
C GLU A 642 21.00 -11.88 -33.48
N ALA A 643 20.28 -11.63 -32.38
CA ALA A 643 20.14 -12.56 -31.27
C ALA A 643 19.47 -13.88 -31.67
N LEU A 644 18.35 -13.81 -32.41
CA LEU A 644 17.68 -15.00 -32.91
C LEU A 644 18.48 -15.68 -34.03
N GLN A 645 19.23 -14.91 -34.83
CA GLN A 645 20.15 -15.47 -35.82
C GLN A 645 21.34 -16.18 -35.16
N ALA A 646 21.87 -15.65 -34.05
CA ALA A 646 22.93 -16.28 -33.27
C ALA A 646 22.43 -17.56 -32.60
N VAL A 647 21.21 -17.57 -32.03
CA VAL A 647 20.60 -18.80 -31.51
C VAL A 647 20.36 -19.84 -32.62
N ARG A 648 19.92 -19.39 -33.81
CA ARG A 648 19.78 -20.27 -34.99
C ARG A 648 21.12 -20.80 -35.48
N GLN A 649 22.17 -19.99 -35.45
CA GLN A 649 23.51 -20.37 -35.86
C GLN A 649 24.16 -21.31 -34.85
N ASP A 650 24.04 -21.03 -33.55
CA ASP A 650 24.50 -21.91 -32.46
C ASP A 650 23.79 -23.27 -32.55
N ALA A 651 22.48 -23.29 -32.83
CA ALA A 651 21.73 -24.52 -33.05
C ALA A 651 22.18 -25.27 -34.34
N ALA A 652 22.50 -24.55 -35.40
CA ALA A 652 23.04 -25.12 -36.64
C ALA A 652 24.46 -25.69 -36.46
N ASP A 653 25.30 -25.00 -35.69
CA ASP A 653 26.67 -25.40 -35.40
C ASP A 653 26.69 -26.59 -34.43
N LEU A 654 25.78 -26.64 -33.45
CA LEU A 654 25.60 -27.79 -32.57
C LEU A 654 25.16 -29.04 -33.35
N LYS A 655 24.23 -28.87 -34.30
CA LYS A 655 23.78 -29.94 -35.21
C LYS A 655 24.93 -30.47 -36.07
N ASN A 656 25.74 -29.58 -36.63
CA ASN A 656 26.87 -29.94 -37.49
C ASN A 656 28.02 -30.60 -36.71
N ASN A 657 28.25 -30.21 -35.46
CA ASN A 657 29.38 -30.69 -34.66
C ASN A 657 29.10 -31.95 -33.84
N THR A 658 27.83 -32.22 -33.48
CA THR A 658 27.49 -33.36 -32.60
C THR A 658 26.86 -34.54 -33.33
N GLY A 659 26.40 -34.36 -34.57
CA GLY A 659 25.64 -35.39 -35.30
C GLY A 659 24.31 -35.75 -34.63
N SER A 660 23.87 -34.98 -33.65
CA SER A 660 22.63 -35.21 -32.90
C SER A 660 21.42 -34.92 -33.80
N GLU A 661 20.49 -35.87 -33.86
CA GLU A 661 19.19 -35.78 -34.55
C GLU A 661 18.18 -34.87 -33.80
N HIS A 662 18.63 -34.14 -32.77
CA HIS A 662 17.79 -33.37 -31.86
C HIS A 662 18.30 -31.93 -31.68
N VAL A 663 17.37 -30.97 -31.78
CA VAL A 663 17.57 -29.55 -31.46
C VAL A 663 17.00 -29.30 -30.07
N TYR A 664 17.78 -28.67 -29.19
CA TYR A 664 17.38 -28.31 -27.82
C TYR A 664 16.98 -26.84 -27.77
N ILE A 665 15.74 -26.55 -27.37
CA ILE A 665 15.28 -25.18 -27.10
C ILE A 665 14.97 -25.07 -25.61
N HIS A 666 15.70 -24.19 -24.93
CA HIS A 666 15.55 -23.93 -23.50
C HIS A 666 14.64 -22.70 -23.30
N ILE A 667 13.52 -22.87 -22.60
CA ILE A 667 12.58 -21.78 -22.28
C ILE A 667 12.61 -21.53 -20.76
N MET A 668 12.95 -20.29 -20.37
CA MET A 668 12.88 -19.82 -18.98
C MET A 668 11.78 -18.77 -18.82
N GLY A 669 10.90 -18.93 -17.82
CA GLY A 669 9.85 -17.96 -17.49
C GLY A 669 9.36 -18.06 -16.03
N ASP A 670 8.83 -16.96 -15.49
CA ASP A 670 8.36 -16.84 -14.10
C ASP A 670 6.85 -17.16 -13.99
N LEU A 671 6.43 -17.99 -13.03
CA LEU A 671 5.08 -18.62 -12.95
C LEU A 671 3.91 -17.65 -13.08
N MET A 672 3.99 -16.46 -12.46
CA MET A 672 2.81 -15.61 -12.28
C MET A 672 2.32 -14.95 -13.58
N TYR A 673 3.17 -14.86 -14.60
CA TYR A 673 2.73 -14.39 -15.92
C TYR A 673 2.28 -15.53 -16.84
N MET A 674 2.54 -16.78 -16.46
CA MET A 674 2.40 -17.93 -17.35
C MET A 674 1.12 -18.74 -17.09
N GLU A 675 0.48 -18.68 -15.92
CA GLU A 675 -0.72 -19.52 -15.70
C GLU A 675 -1.88 -19.25 -16.67
N ASN A 676 -2.08 -17.99 -17.09
CA ASN A 676 -3.16 -17.63 -18.02
C ASN A 676 -2.71 -17.50 -19.49
N ASP A 677 -1.41 -17.29 -19.73
CA ASP A 677 -0.87 -16.98 -21.07
C ASP A 677 0.19 -17.97 -21.58
N LEU A 678 0.57 -19.00 -20.80
CA LEU A 678 1.47 -20.07 -21.26
C LEU A 678 0.92 -20.83 -22.46
N PRO A 679 -0.40 -21.17 -22.54
CA PRO A 679 -0.95 -21.75 -23.76
C PRO A 679 -0.79 -20.81 -24.96
N ASN A 680 -1.00 -19.50 -24.78
CA ASN A 680 -0.83 -18.50 -25.83
C ASN A 680 0.64 -18.29 -26.23
N HIS A 681 1.58 -18.35 -25.29
CA HIS A 681 3.01 -18.25 -25.54
C HIS A 681 3.57 -19.49 -26.23
N ILE A 682 3.22 -20.68 -25.74
CA ILE A 682 3.55 -21.94 -26.42
C ILE A 682 2.93 -21.94 -27.81
N GLN A 683 1.69 -21.48 -27.97
CA GLN A 683 1.06 -21.34 -29.28
C GLN A 683 1.77 -20.32 -30.18
N LYS A 684 2.18 -19.14 -29.68
CA LYS A 684 2.97 -18.14 -30.43
C LYS A 684 4.35 -18.69 -30.85
N ILE A 685 5.03 -19.42 -29.97
CA ILE A 685 6.31 -20.08 -30.25
C ILE A 685 6.09 -21.16 -31.32
N LEU A 686 5.12 -22.05 -31.15
CA LEU A 686 4.76 -23.08 -32.12
C LEU A 686 4.30 -22.49 -33.46
N LEU A 687 3.62 -21.34 -33.47
CA LEU A 687 3.27 -20.60 -34.70
C LEU A 687 4.50 -20.00 -35.37
N SER A 688 5.47 -19.50 -34.60
CA SER A 688 6.74 -18.95 -35.10
C SER A 688 7.67 -20.03 -35.68
N PHE A 689 7.53 -21.26 -35.20
CA PHE A 689 8.21 -22.46 -35.73
C PHE A 689 7.32 -23.31 -36.62
N SER A 690 6.09 -22.86 -36.97
CA SER A 690 5.09 -23.69 -37.66
C SER A 690 5.57 -24.22 -39.00
N SER A 691 6.41 -23.46 -39.71
CA SER A 691 7.05 -23.90 -40.95
C SER A 691 8.07 -25.03 -40.77
N MET A 692 8.64 -25.20 -39.58
CA MET A 692 9.59 -26.28 -39.22
C MET A 692 8.93 -27.45 -38.48
N LEU A 693 7.75 -27.24 -37.87
CA LEU A 693 7.09 -28.18 -36.98
C LEU A 693 6.19 -29.21 -37.69
N HIS A 694 5.97 -29.07 -39.00
CA HIS A 694 5.01 -29.89 -39.75
C HIS A 694 5.46 -31.33 -40.07
N SER A 695 6.54 -31.81 -39.45
CA SER A 695 6.96 -33.19 -39.61
C SER A 695 7.37 -33.89 -38.33
N SER A 696 7.25 -33.29 -37.12
CA SER A 696 8.12 -33.73 -36.02
C SER A 696 7.51 -34.23 -34.70
N GLU A 697 8.09 -35.28 -34.10
CA GLU A 697 7.85 -35.69 -32.70
C GLU A 697 8.41 -34.65 -31.72
N LEU A 698 7.52 -34.01 -30.94
CA LEU A 698 7.89 -33.18 -29.78
C LEU A 698 8.00 -34.03 -28.53
N ILE A 699 9.14 -33.98 -27.83
CA ILE A 699 9.30 -34.55 -26.48
C ILE A 699 9.49 -33.40 -25.50
N PHE A 700 8.65 -33.36 -24.47
CA PHE A 700 8.76 -32.40 -23.37
C PHE A 700 9.45 -33.07 -22.18
N ILE A 701 10.55 -32.49 -21.72
CA ILE A 701 11.21 -32.90 -20.48
C ILE A 701 10.85 -31.86 -19.41
N VAL A 702 10.14 -32.30 -18.37
CA VAL A 702 9.76 -31.44 -17.23
C VAL A 702 9.88 -32.21 -15.91
N HIS A 703 10.01 -31.47 -14.82
CA HIS A 703 10.16 -32.03 -13.48
C HIS A 703 8.89 -32.76 -13.00
N GLU A 704 9.02 -33.89 -12.30
CA GLU A 704 7.88 -34.77 -11.94
C GLU A 704 6.81 -34.05 -11.11
N SER A 705 7.21 -33.16 -10.20
CA SER A 705 6.26 -32.38 -9.36
C SER A 705 5.36 -31.43 -10.17
N GLN A 706 5.65 -31.23 -11.45
CA GLN A 706 4.95 -30.30 -12.34
C GLN A 706 4.23 -31.00 -13.49
N ARG A 707 4.36 -32.33 -13.55
CA ARG A 707 3.78 -33.19 -14.58
C ARG A 707 2.28 -32.96 -14.74
N GLU A 708 1.55 -32.93 -13.63
CA GLU A 708 0.09 -32.80 -13.62
C GLU A 708 -0.40 -31.45 -14.16
N HIS A 709 0.38 -30.38 -13.96
CA HIS A 709 0.06 -29.03 -14.43
C HIS A 709 0.30 -28.90 -15.95
N TYR A 710 1.44 -29.39 -16.44
CA TYR A 710 1.71 -29.45 -17.89
C TYR A 710 0.75 -30.40 -18.61
N GLN A 711 0.33 -31.49 -17.98
CA GLN A 711 -0.69 -32.38 -18.52
C GLN A 711 -2.00 -31.64 -18.82
N LYS A 712 -2.41 -30.71 -17.94
CA LYS A 712 -3.64 -29.90 -18.14
C LYS A 712 -3.51 -28.93 -19.33
N VAL A 713 -2.36 -28.28 -19.47
CA VAL A 713 -2.07 -27.37 -20.59
C VAL A 713 -1.98 -28.12 -21.93
N LEU A 714 -1.35 -29.30 -21.94
CA LEU A 714 -1.25 -30.14 -23.14
C LEU A 714 -2.61 -30.77 -23.51
N ASN A 715 -3.43 -31.15 -22.53
CA ASN A 715 -4.80 -31.60 -22.76
C ASN A 715 -5.66 -30.46 -23.32
N PHE A 716 -5.47 -29.23 -22.85
CA PHE A 716 -6.09 -28.03 -23.43
C PHE A 716 -5.67 -27.81 -24.88
N MET A 717 -4.41 -28.13 -25.23
CA MET A 717 -3.88 -28.06 -26.61
C MET A 717 -4.07 -29.35 -27.42
N ASN A 718 -4.69 -30.39 -26.87
CA ASN A 718 -4.96 -31.70 -27.50
C ASN A 718 -3.69 -32.48 -27.95
N ILE A 719 -2.59 -32.39 -27.19
CA ILE A 719 -1.33 -33.10 -27.47
C ILE A 719 -1.26 -34.40 -26.62
N PRO A 720 -0.97 -35.59 -27.20
CA PRO A 720 -0.97 -36.87 -26.47
C PRO A 720 0.05 -36.93 -25.32
N SER A 721 -0.36 -37.53 -24.19
CA SER A 721 0.40 -37.62 -22.93
C SER A 721 1.63 -38.51 -22.98
N GLU A 722 1.70 -39.42 -23.93
CA GLU A 722 2.76 -40.43 -24.08
C GLU A 722 4.08 -39.90 -24.67
N LYS A 723 4.18 -38.59 -24.90
CA LYS A 723 5.39 -37.89 -25.40
C LYS A 723 6.25 -37.26 -24.28
N PHE A 724 6.30 -37.91 -23.12
CA PHE A 724 6.87 -37.35 -21.89
C PHE A 724 8.03 -38.22 -21.36
N VAL A 725 9.13 -37.58 -20.94
CA VAL A 725 10.20 -38.25 -20.17
C VAL A 725 10.46 -37.42 -18.92
N SER A 726 10.25 -38.01 -17.74
CA SER A 726 10.53 -37.34 -16.46
C SER A 726 11.89 -37.72 -15.92
N LEU A 727 12.54 -36.76 -15.25
CA LEU A 727 13.82 -36.95 -14.58
C LEU A 727 13.67 -36.60 -13.09
N GLU A 728 14.13 -37.52 -12.23
CA GLU A 728 14.28 -37.30 -10.79
C GLU A 728 15.65 -36.65 -10.52
N TYR A 729 15.74 -35.32 -10.52
CA TYR A 729 16.88 -34.64 -9.90
C TYR A 729 16.44 -33.44 -9.06
N TYR A 730 16.93 -33.43 -7.82
CA TYR A 730 16.64 -32.45 -6.77
C TYR A 730 17.46 -31.19 -6.98
N LEU A 731 16.97 -30.21 -7.74
CA LEU A 731 17.42 -28.80 -7.75
C LEU A 731 16.64 -28.05 -8.85
N MET A 732 15.74 -27.12 -8.50
CA MET A 732 15.32 -25.90 -9.24
C MET A 732 13.93 -25.42 -8.77
N SER A 733 13.80 -24.12 -8.46
CA SER A 733 12.51 -23.43 -8.22
C SER A 733 12.05 -22.60 -9.43
N THR A 734 12.73 -22.72 -10.56
CA THR A 734 12.36 -22.19 -11.87
C THR A 734 11.87 -23.34 -12.75
N TYR A 735 10.75 -23.14 -13.45
CA TYR A 735 10.26 -24.11 -14.43
C TYR A 735 11.21 -24.09 -15.65
N CYS A 736 11.93 -25.19 -15.88
CA CYS A 736 12.65 -25.42 -17.13
C CYS A 736 11.86 -26.46 -17.94
N ALA A 737 11.53 -26.13 -19.18
CA ALA A 737 11.04 -27.10 -20.15
C ALA A 737 12.03 -27.13 -21.32
N ASP A 738 12.69 -28.28 -21.50
CA ASP A 738 13.47 -28.53 -22.71
C ASP A 738 12.53 -29.15 -23.76
N ILE A 739 12.49 -28.56 -24.94
CA ILE A 739 11.72 -29.06 -26.08
C ILE A 739 12.67 -29.74 -27.07
N ILE A 740 12.39 -31.02 -27.39
CA ILE A 740 13.10 -31.81 -28.41
C ILE A 740 12.16 -32.03 -29.61
N ILE A 741 12.64 -31.86 -30.85
CA ILE A 741 11.85 -31.94 -32.09
C ILE A 741 12.50 -32.95 -33.06
N ASN A 742 11.77 -33.96 -33.56
CA ASN A 742 12.27 -35.01 -34.50
C ASN A 742 11.42 -35.19 -35.77
N ILE A 743 11.94 -34.92 -36.98
CA ILE A 743 11.20 -34.59 -38.23
C ILE A 743 11.01 -35.79 -39.21
N ASP A 744 9.81 -36.42 -39.33
CA ASP A 744 9.24 -37.03 -40.59
C ASP A 744 7.77 -37.57 -40.49
N ASN A 745 6.83 -37.08 -41.34
CA ASN A 745 5.72 -37.81 -42.08
C ASN A 745 4.45 -36.98 -42.45
N LEU A 746 3.84 -37.25 -43.62
CA LEU A 746 2.82 -36.44 -44.34
C LEU A 746 1.63 -37.27 -44.89
N THR A 747 0.36 -36.79 -44.73
CA THR A 747 -0.71 -36.56 -45.76
C THR A 747 -2.17 -36.71 -45.27
N THR A 748 -3.05 -35.87 -45.85
CA THR A 748 -4.54 -35.81 -45.91
C THR A 748 -5.34 -35.16 -44.75
N ASN A 749 -5.65 -33.85 -44.85
CA ASN A 749 -7.01 -33.25 -44.68
C ASN A 749 -6.98 -31.70 -44.86
N ILE A 750 -6.55 -31.20 -46.03
CA ILE A 750 -6.20 -29.78 -46.21
C ILE A 750 -7.43 -28.85 -46.20
N ASP A 751 -8.54 -29.25 -46.83
CA ASP A 751 -9.68 -28.33 -46.99
C ASP A 751 -10.43 -28.06 -45.68
N PHE A 752 -10.48 -29.02 -44.76
CA PHE A 752 -11.16 -28.86 -43.47
C PHE A 752 -10.43 -27.90 -42.53
N GLU A 753 -9.09 -28.00 -42.46
CA GLU A 753 -8.29 -27.14 -41.59
C GLU A 753 -8.17 -25.71 -42.16
N VAL A 754 -8.20 -25.55 -43.49
CA VAL A 754 -8.28 -24.22 -44.12
C VAL A 754 -9.60 -23.52 -43.79
N SER A 755 -10.74 -24.24 -43.78
CA SER A 755 -12.02 -23.65 -43.39
C SER A 755 -12.09 -23.27 -41.91
N LYS A 756 -11.45 -24.04 -41.00
CA LYS A 756 -11.31 -23.66 -39.58
C LYS A 756 -10.42 -22.44 -39.39
N LEU A 757 -9.33 -22.34 -40.12
CA LEU A 757 -8.43 -21.18 -40.11
C LEU A 757 -9.15 -19.92 -40.59
N LYS A 758 -9.92 -20.01 -41.69
CA LYS A 758 -10.75 -18.89 -42.17
C LYS A 758 -11.79 -18.46 -41.13
N LEU A 759 -12.44 -19.40 -40.44
CA LEU A 759 -13.40 -19.09 -39.36
C LEU A 759 -12.71 -18.44 -38.14
N SER A 760 -11.53 -18.91 -37.74
CA SER A 760 -10.71 -18.30 -36.67
C SER A 760 -10.26 -16.89 -37.05
N PHE A 761 -9.90 -16.69 -38.32
CA PHE A 761 -9.53 -15.38 -38.85
C PHE A 761 -10.71 -14.41 -38.88
N ALA A 762 -11.89 -14.85 -39.31
CA ALA A 762 -13.11 -14.04 -39.22
C ALA A 762 -13.44 -13.66 -37.76
N LYS A 763 -13.28 -14.59 -36.80
CA LYS A 763 -13.41 -14.30 -35.36
C LYS A 763 -12.43 -13.23 -34.89
N LYS A 764 -11.19 -13.27 -35.35
CA LYS A 764 -10.17 -12.27 -35.00
C LYS A 764 -10.46 -10.91 -35.64
N LEU A 765 -10.94 -10.87 -36.88
CA LEU A 765 -11.33 -9.62 -37.54
C LEU A 765 -12.49 -8.91 -36.82
N VAL A 766 -13.46 -9.66 -36.31
CA VAL A 766 -14.53 -9.10 -35.45
C VAL A 766 -13.98 -8.53 -34.14
N SER A 767 -12.96 -9.15 -33.55
CA SER A 767 -12.29 -8.62 -32.34
C SER A 767 -11.46 -7.35 -32.60
N LEU A 768 -11.15 -7.06 -33.87
CA LEU A 768 -10.39 -5.89 -34.34
C LEU A 768 -11.30 -4.86 -35.04
N ASP A 769 -12.62 -4.90 -34.77
CA ASP A 769 -13.64 -4.04 -35.36
C ASP A 769 -13.75 -4.03 -36.91
N SER A 770 -13.18 -5.03 -37.59
CA SER A 770 -13.18 -5.18 -39.05
C SER A 770 -14.37 -6.00 -39.56
N HIS A 771 -15.59 -5.58 -39.21
CA HIS A 771 -16.81 -6.39 -39.30
C HIS A 771 -17.29 -6.70 -40.73
N GLU A 772 -17.12 -5.79 -41.70
CA GLU A 772 -17.53 -6.05 -43.10
C GLU A 772 -16.72 -7.17 -43.73
N LYS A 773 -15.40 -7.15 -43.51
CA LYS A 773 -14.48 -8.16 -44.04
C LYS A 773 -14.66 -9.53 -43.36
N ALA A 774 -15.01 -9.51 -42.07
CA ALA A 774 -15.41 -10.73 -41.37
C ALA A 774 -16.70 -11.32 -41.96
N ASN A 775 -17.69 -10.49 -42.29
CA ASN A 775 -18.94 -10.95 -42.90
C ASN A 775 -18.73 -11.53 -44.30
N GLU A 776 -17.91 -10.89 -45.15
CA GLU A 776 -17.54 -11.42 -46.48
C GLU A 776 -16.91 -12.83 -46.38
N ILE A 777 -15.99 -13.03 -45.45
CA ILE A 777 -15.33 -14.34 -45.23
C ILE A 777 -16.34 -15.39 -44.73
N LEU A 778 -17.30 -14.99 -43.90
CA LEU A 778 -18.34 -15.88 -43.41
C LEU A 778 -19.38 -16.23 -44.48
N ASP A 779 -19.65 -15.33 -45.43
CA ASP A 779 -20.50 -15.58 -46.58
C ASP A 779 -19.82 -16.56 -47.55
N GLU A 780 -18.53 -16.37 -47.83
CA GLU A 780 -17.71 -17.31 -48.61
C GLU A 780 -17.63 -18.69 -47.95
N LEU A 781 -17.46 -18.74 -46.62
CA LEU A 781 -17.48 -20.00 -45.87
C LEU A 781 -18.85 -20.66 -45.91
N SER A 782 -19.93 -19.89 -45.83
CA SER A 782 -21.29 -20.41 -45.89
C SER A 782 -21.54 -21.09 -47.24
N GLU A 783 -21.23 -20.43 -48.36
CA GLU A 783 -21.41 -21.01 -49.70
C GLU A 783 -20.62 -22.31 -49.92
N ASN A 784 -19.39 -22.40 -49.40
CA ASN A 784 -18.54 -23.58 -49.55
C ASN A 784 -18.91 -24.74 -48.62
N ILE A 785 -19.39 -24.46 -47.40
CA ILE A 785 -19.78 -25.48 -46.42
C ILE A 785 -21.10 -26.17 -46.84
N PHE A 786 -21.99 -25.48 -47.55
CA PHE A 786 -23.25 -26.10 -48.01
C PHE A 786 -23.07 -27.12 -49.15
N MET A 787 -21.87 -27.26 -49.71
CA MET A 787 -21.53 -28.30 -50.71
C MET A 787 -20.80 -29.52 -50.11
N GLY A 788 -20.39 -29.47 -48.83
CA GLY A 788 -19.58 -30.50 -48.17
C GLY A 788 -20.14 -30.95 -46.81
N SER A 789 -20.22 -32.26 -46.59
CA SER A 789 -20.99 -32.93 -45.53
C SER A 789 -20.44 -32.83 -44.09
N ASN A 790 -20.07 -31.65 -43.59
CA ASN A 790 -19.65 -31.48 -42.18
C ASN A 790 -20.58 -30.57 -41.36
N ALA A 791 -21.56 -31.18 -40.70
CA ALA A 791 -22.61 -30.52 -39.94
C ALA A 791 -22.09 -29.68 -38.74
N ASN A 792 -20.94 -30.02 -38.17
CA ASN A 792 -20.40 -29.31 -37.00
C ASN A 792 -19.83 -27.94 -37.39
N LEU A 793 -19.08 -27.86 -38.50
CA LEU A 793 -18.54 -26.59 -38.98
C LEU A 793 -19.66 -25.66 -39.47
N CYS A 794 -20.69 -26.21 -40.10
CA CYS A 794 -21.89 -25.47 -40.47
C CYS A 794 -22.59 -24.86 -39.25
N THR A 795 -22.66 -25.61 -38.13
CA THR A 795 -23.24 -25.14 -36.87
C THR A 795 -22.42 -24.00 -36.26
N GLU A 796 -21.08 -24.09 -36.28
CA GLU A 796 -20.21 -23.02 -35.78
C GLU A 796 -20.29 -21.74 -36.61
N VAL A 797 -20.37 -21.84 -37.95
CA VAL A 797 -20.50 -20.68 -38.83
C VAL A 797 -21.84 -19.98 -38.62
N LEU A 798 -22.94 -20.76 -38.50
CA LEU A 798 -24.26 -20.21 -38.22
C LEU A 798 -24.33 -19.54 -36.84
N GLY A 799 -23.78 -20.17 -35.80
CA GLY A 799 -23.68 -19.58 -34.46
C GLY A 799 -22.88 -18.27 -34.46
N PHE A 800 -21.81 -18.20 -35.25
CA PHE A 800 -21.02 -16.98 -35.35
C PHE A 800 -21.73 -15.86 -36.11
N LYS A 801 -22.47 -16.15 -37.20
CA LYS A 801 -23.33 -15.17 -37.88
C LYS A 801 -24.41 -14.60 -36.94
N ILE A 802 -24.97 -15.42 -36.06
CA ILE A 802 -25.94 -14.95 -35.03
C ILE A 802 -25.26 -14.01 -34.03
N SER A 803 -24.04 -14.34 -33.58
CA SER A 803 -23.26 -13.47 -32.70
C SER A 803 -22.95 -12.11 -33.35
N LEU A 804 -22.58 -12.12 -34.63
CA LEU A 804 -22.30 -10.91 -35.40
C LEU A 804 -23.55 -10.04 -35.57
N ALA A 805 -24.71 -10.64 -35.86
CA ALA A 805 -25.98 -9.91 -35.92
C ALA A 805 -26.34 -9.27 -34.57
N LYS A 806 -26.12 -9.97 -33.45
CA LYS A 806 -26.29 -9.41 -32.09
C LYS A 806 -25.33 -8.23 -31.85
N GLN A 807 -24.11 -8.28 -32.36
CA GLN A 807 -23.13 -7.21 -32.23
C GLN A 807 -23.49 -5.99 -33.09
N PHE A 808 -23.92 -6.17 -34.34
CA PHE A 808 -24.45 -5.09 -35.17
C PHE A 808 -25.68 -4.41 -34.55
N ALA A 809 -26.57 -5.19 -33.94
CA ALA A 809 -27.70 -4.63 -33.19
C ALA A 809 -27.25 -3.78 -31.99
N ARG A 810 -26.18 -4.17 -31.29
CA ARG A 810 -25.60 -3.38 -30.18
C ARG A 810 -24.97 -2.08 -30.67
N LEU A 811 -24.31 -2.12 -31.83
CA LEU A 811 -23.65 -0.96 -32.45
C LEU A 811 -24.61 -0.01 -33.19
N GLY A 812 -25.92 -0.32 -33.24
CA GLY A 812 -26.92 0.53 -33.90
C GLY A 812 -27.03 0.34 -35.42
N LEU A 813 -26.37 -0.67 -35.99
CA LEU A 813 -26.45 -1.05 -37.41
C LEU A 813 -27.65 -1.99 -37.65
N LEU A 814 -28.85 -1.47 -37.38
CA LEU A 814 -30.06 -2.29 -37.22
C LEU A 814 -30.55 -2.97 -38.51
N GLU A 815 -30.39 -2.34 -39.67
CA GLU A 815 -30.79 -2.95 -40.96
C GLU A 815 -29.84 -4.10 -41.36
N LYS A 816 -28.52 -3.96 -41.13
CA LYS A 816 -27.55 -5.06 -41.36
C LYS A 816 -27.81 -6.25 -40.43
N ALA A 817 -28.11 -5.98 -39.16
CA ALA A 817 -28.51 -7.03 -38.21
C ALA A 817 -29.81 -7.73 -38.66
N ARG A 818 -30.77 -6.98 -39.21
CA ARG A 818 -32.02 -7.53 -39.75
C ARG A 818 -31.76 -8.41 -40.98
N GLU A 819 -30.97 -7.94 -41.94
CA GLU A 819 -30.63 -8.68 -43.16
C GLU A 819 -30.01 -10.05 -42.84
N ILE A 820 -29.02 -10.10 -41.95
CA ILE A 820 -28.40 -11.36 -41.52
C ILE A 820 -29.42 -12.30 -40.86
N LEU A 821 -30.30 -11.78 -40.00
CA LEU A 821 -31.30 -12.60 -39.30
C LEU A 821 -32.43 -13.09 -40.23
N ASP A 822 -32.80 -12.31 -41.25
CA ASP A 822 -33.81 -12.69 -42.24
C ASP A 822 -33.26 -13.68 -43.28
N GLU A 823 -31.97 -13.58 -43.62
CA GLU A 823 -31.26 -14.58 -44.41
C GLU A 823 -31.19 -15.91 -43.66
N LEU A 824 -30.76 -15.88 -42.39
CA LEU A 824 -30.74 -17.06 -41.53
C LEU A 824 -32.14 -17.68 -41.42
N SER A 825 -33.19 -16.89 -41.20
CA SER A 825 -34.57 -17.39 -41.07
C SER A 825 -35.11 -18.11 -42.32
N LYS A 826 -34.54 -17.88 -43.51
CA LYS A 826 -34.93 -18.54 -44.76
C LYS A 826 -34.17 -19.85 -45.01
N ASN A 827 -33.16 -20.18 -44.21
CA ASN A 827 -32.33 -21.37 -44.41
C ASN A 827 -33.07 -22.64 -43.96
N LYS A 828 -33.30 -23.58 -44.88
CA LYS A 828 -34.07 -24.81 -44.63
C LYS A 828 -33.43 -25.76 -43.61
N HIS A 829 -32.11 -25.66 -43.36
CA HIS A 829 -31.42 -26.48 -42.36
C HIS A 829 -31.69 -26.03 -40.92
N LEU A 830 -32.09 -24.78 -40.70
CA LEU A 830 -32.45 -24.28 -39.36
C LEU A 830 -33.66 -25.00 -38.76
N ASN A 831 -34.58 -25.50 -39.59
CA ASN A 831 -35.72 -26.31 -39.14
C ASN A 831 -35.32 -27.70 -38.61
N SER A 832 -34.07 -28.13 -38.81
CA SER A 832 -33.56 -29.43 -38.35
C SER A 832 -32.66 -29.34 -37.11
N ASN A 833 -32.29 -28.13 -36.66
CA ASN A 833 -31.52 -27.92 -35.43
C ASN A 833 -32.22 -26.89 -34.52
N PRO A 834 -33.03 -27.36 -33.54
CA PRO A 834 -33.84 -26.52 -32.68
C PRO A 834 -33.04 -25.47 -31.89
N ASN A 835 -31.79 -25.76 -31.54
CA ASN A 835 -30.96 -24.85 -30.74
C ASN A 835 -30.57 -23.59 -31.52
N ILE A 836 -30.20 -23.73 -32.79
CA ILE A 836 -29.84 -22.58 -33.63
C ILE A 836 -31.09 -21.75 -33.96
N TYR A 837 -32.23 -22.39 -34.17
CA TYR A 837 -33.51 -21.70 -34.36
C TYR A 837 -33.86 -20.82 -33.14
N THR A 838 -33.69 -21.35 -31.93
CA THR A 838 -33.86 -20.59 -30.68
C THR A 838 -32.89 -19.42 -30.58
N GLU A 839 -31.62 -19.59 -30.99
CA GLU A 839 -30.64 -18.50 -30.97
C GLU A 839 -30.93 -17.37 -31.98
N VAL A 840 -31.44 -17.71 -33.17
CA VAL A 840 -31.92 -16.72 -34.17
C VAL A 840 -33.12 -15.95 -33.59
N LEU A 841 -34.01 -16.66 -32.90
CA LEU A 841 -35.19 -16.08 -32.26
C LEU A 841 -34.79 -15.08 -31.17
N ASP A 842 -33.85 -15.44 -30.31
CA ASP A 842 -33.28 -14.58 -29.27
C ASP A 842 -32.61 -13.33 -29.85
N ALA A 843 -31.93 -13.47 -31.00
CA ALA A 843 -31.33 -12.35 -31.72
C ALA A 843 -32.40 -11.40 -32.28
N LYS A 844 -33.48 -11.93 -32.89
CA LYS A 844 -34.63 -11.14 -33.38
C LYS A 844 -35.33 -10.39 -32.24
N ILE A 845 -35.47 -11.01 -31.06
CA ILE A 845 -36.05 -10.37 -29.88
C ILE A 845 -35.13 -9.26 -29.35
N SER A 846 -33.81 -9.49 -29.30
CA SER A 846 -32.84 -8.44 -28.93
C SER A 846 -32.87 -7.25 -29.88
N LEU A 847 -32.95 -7.50 -31.19
CA LEU A 847 -33.07 -6.46 -32.21
C LEU A 847 -34.37 -5.65 -32.04
N SER A 848 -35.49 -6.34 -31.84
CA SER A 848 -36.81 -5.71 -31.61
C SER A 848 -36.82 -4.84 -30.35
N LYS A 849 -36.18 -5.31 -29.26
CA LYS A 849 -36.03 -4.56 -28.01
C LYS A 849 -35.24 -3.26 -28.24
N ARG A 850 -34.16 -3.31 -29.03
CA ARG A 850 -33.34 -2.14 -29.34
C ARG A 850 -34.07 -1.14 -30.24
N LEU A 851 -34.79 -1.61 -31.26
CA LEU A 851 -35.65 -0.77 -32.11
C LEU A 851 -36.74 -0.06 -31.31
N ALA A 852 -37.37 -0.75 -30.36
CA ALA A 852 -38.37 -0.15 -29.47
C ALA A 852 -37.77 0.89 -28.52
N GLN A 853 -36.55 0.68 -28.01
CA GLN A 853 -35.84 1.67 -27.18
C GLN A 853 -35.47 2.95 -27.95
N LEU A 854 -35.27 2.84 -29.27
CA LEU A 854 -34.94 3.96 -30.15
C LEU A 854 -36.18 4.64 -30.75
N GLY A 855 -37.39 4.35 -30.24
CA GLY A 855 -38.64 4.96 -30.68
C GLY A 855 -39.21 4.41 -32.00
N SER A 856 -38.58 3.40 -32.60
CA SER A 856 -39.02 2.76 -33.86
C SER A 856 -40.02 1.62 -33.61
N HIS A 857 -41.13 1.94 -32.92
CA HIS A 857 -42.09 0.95 -32.44
C HIS A 857 -42.78 0.16 -33.56
N GLU A 858 -42.95 0.74 -34.75
CA GLU A 858 -43.61 0.07 -35.89
C GLU A 858 -42.71 -0.99 -36.54
N LYS A 859 -41.40 -0.74 -36.65
CA LYS A 859 -40.42 -1.73 -37.12
C LYS A 859 -40.19 -2.86 -36.09
N ALA A 860 -40.13 -2.51 -34.80
CA ALA A 860 -40.11 -3.51 -33.74
C ALA A 860 -41.37 -4.39 -33.76
N ARG A 861 -42.52 -3.79 -34.09
CA ARG A 861 -43.80 -4.49 -34.26
C ARG A 861 -43.81 -5.41 -35.47
N GLU A 862 -43.22 -5.01 -36.60
CA GLU A 862 -43.12 -5.84 -37.81
C GLU A 862 -42.33 -7.13 -37.53
N ILE A 863 -41.20 -7.04 -36.84
CA ILE A 863 -40.37 -8.20 -36.47
C ILE A 863 -41.10 -9.11 -35.46
N LEU A 864 -41.89 -8.54 -34.54
CA LEU A 864 -42.65 -9.30 -33.54
C LEU A 864 -43.97 -9.90 -34.09
N ASN A 865 -44.50 -9.42 -35.21
CA ASN A 865 -45.73 -9.96 -35.82
C ASN A 865 -45.53 -11.35 -36.45
N GLU A 866 -44.29 -11.83 -36.60
CA GLU A 866 -43.98 -13.18 -37.10
C GLU A 866 -44.24 -14.29 -36.06
N PHE A 867 -44.54 -13.94 -34.80
CA PHE A 867 -44.71 -14.87 -33.68
C PHE A 867 -46.17 -15.24 -33.40
N ARG A 868 -46.51 -16.54 -33.30
CA ARG A 868 -47.86 -17.03 -32.90
C ARG A 868 -47.96 -17.27 -31.39
N LEU A 869 -49.10 -16.95 -30.76
CA LEU A 869 -49.33 -17.13 -29.32
C LEU A 869 -49.20 -18.60 -28.87
N GLN A 870 -49.64 -19.54 -29.72
CA GLN A 870 -49.46 -20.98 -29.49
C GLN A 870 -47.99 -21.41 -29.37
N THR A 871 -47.06 -20.68 -30.00
CA THR A 871 -45.62 -20.94 -29.90
C THR A 871 -45.03 -20.44 -28.57
N LEU A 872 -45.67 -19.48 -27.89
CA LEU A 872 -45.27 -19.04 -26.55
C LEU A 872 -45.88 -19.89 -25.43
N LEU A 873 -47.06 -20.45 -25.68
CA LEU A 873 -47.78 -21.30 -24.73
C LEU A 873 -47.36 -22.78 -24.77
N SER A 874 -46.51 -23.17 -25.72
CA SER A 874 -46.02 -24.55 -25.80
C SER A 874 -45.13 -24.90 -24.59
N PRO A 875 -45.30 -26.10 -23.99
CA PRO A 875 -44.41 -26.62 -22.95
C PRO A 875 -42.93 -26.66 -23.40
N GLU A 876 -42.72 -26.83 -24.70
CA GLU A 876 -41.39 -26.97 -25.32
C GLU A 876 -40.68 -25.63 -25.56
N THR A 877 -41.37 -24.50 -25.37
CA THR A 877 -40.77 -23.18 -25.58
C THR A 877 -39.75 -22.86 -24.50
N ASP A 878 -38.53 -22.55 -24.92
CA ASP A 878 -37.42 -22.26 -24.00
C ASP A 878 -37.75 -21.06 -23.09
N ILE A 879 -37.35 -21.19 -21.83
CA ILE A 879 -37.61 -20.20 -20.78
C ILE A 879 -36.93 -18.85 -21.06
N SER A 880 -35.83 -18.85 -21.82
CA SER A 880 -35.12 -17.64 -22.27
C SER A 880 -35.95 -16.80 -23.24
N VAL A 881 -36.65 -17.44 -24.18
CA VAL A 881 -37.57 -16.80 -25.13
C VAL A 881 -38.75 -16.16 -24.38
N ILE A 882 -39.29 -16.88 -23.39
CA ILE A 882 -40.35 -16.39 -22.51
C ILE A 882 -39.86 -15.17 -21.69
N LYS A 883 -38.66 -15.25 -21.08
CA LYS A 883 -38.03 -14.12 -20.37
C LYS A 883 -37.88 -12.89 -21.27
N ALA A 884 -37.42 -13.09 -22.50
CA ALA A 884 -37.18 -12.01 -23.44
C ALA A 884 -38.48 -11.31 -23.89
N PHE A 885 -39.56 -12.08 -24.10
CA PHE A 885 -40.90 -11.55 -24.38
C PHE A 885 -41.41 -10.64 -23.25
N PHE A 886 -41.22 -11.02 -21.97
CA PHE A 886 -41.64 -10.22 -20.82
C PHE A 886 -40.75 -8.99 -20.52
N MET A 887 -39.60 -8.85 -21.22
CA MET A 887 -38.81 -7.62 -21.16
C MET A 887 -39.37 -6.50 -22.05
N LEU A 888 -40.32 -6.79 -22.97
CA LEU A 888 -40.93 -5.81 -23.87
C LEU A 888 -41.76 -4.74 -23.14
N PRO A 889 -41.88 -3.51 -23.66
CA PRO A 889 -42.71 -2.46 -23.07
C PRO A 889 -44.14 -2.93 -22.78
N LEU A 890 -44.72 -2.50 -21.66
CA LEU A 890 -46.02 -2.99 -21.16
C LEU A 890 -47.16 -2.83 -22.19
N GLU A 891 -47.13 -1.76 -22.99
CA GLU A 891 -48.12 -1.51 -24.03
C GLU A 891 -48.03 -2.50 -25.21
N SER A 892 -46.83 -3.01 -25.52
CA SER A 892 -46.64 -4.06 -26.53
C SER A 892 -47.20 -5.40 -26.06
N ILE A 893 -47.02 -5.73 -24.77
CA ILE A 893 -47.55 -6.95 -24.14
C ILE A 893 -49.09 -6.87 -24.06
N LYS A 894 -49.65 -5.74 -23.62
CA LYS A 894 -51.11 -5.52 -23.58
C LYS A 894 -51.76 -5.67 -24.95
N TYR A 895 -51.13 -5.14 -26.00
CA TYR A 895 -51.63 -5.25 -27.37
C TYR A 895 -51.62 -6.70 -27.89
N PHE A 896 -50.58 -7.47 -27.56
CA PHE A 896 -50.46 -8.89 -27.93
C PHE A 896 -51.61 -9.73 -27.35
N PHE A 897 -51.96 -9.54 -26.08
CA PHE A 897 -53.07 -10.26 -25.43
C PHE A 897 -54.46 -9.74 -25.85
N LYS A 898 -54.60 -8.45 -26.19
CA LYS A 898 -55.88 -7.88 -26.65
C LYS A 898 -56.37 -8.41 -28.01
N LYS A 899 -55.47 -8.92 -28.86
CA LYS A 899 -55.82 -9.47 -30.18
C LYS A 899 -56.26 -10.95 -30.13
N GLU A 900 -55.81 -11.68 -29.12
CA GLU A 900 -56.15 -13.10 -28.91
C GLU A 900 -57.42 -13.31 -28.08
N ASP A 901 -57.99 -12.21 -27.56
CA ASP A 901 -59.28 -12.14 -26.85
C ASP A 901 -60.47 -12.61 -27.72
N GLU A 902 -60.31 -12.70 -29.04
CA GLU A 902 -61.31 -13.30 -29.95
C GLU A 902 -61.31 -14.85 -29.93
N THR A 903 -60.38 -15.48 -29.20
CA THR A 903 -60.22 -16.95 -29.12
C THR A 903 -60.10 -17.48 -27.68
N ALA A 904 -60.69 -16.78 -26.70
CA ALA A 904 -60.66 -17.20 -25.30
C ALA A 904 -61.66 -18.35 -24.98
N ASN A 905 -61.32 -19.56 -25.42
CA ASN A 905 -61.73 -20.82 -24.80
C ASN A 905 -60.54 -21.77 -24.68
N ILE A 906 -59.35 -21.21 -24.45
CA ILE A 906 -58.12 -21.98 -24.26
C ILE A 906 -58.14 -22.57 -22.85
N MET A 907 -57.96 -23.89 -22.78
CA MET A 907 -58.05 -24.70 -21.57
C MET A 907 -57.20 -24.13 -20.44
N ASN A 908 -57.85 -23.85 -19.31
CA ASN A 908 -57.30 -23.18 -18.12
C ASN A 908 -55.95 -23.74 -17.66
N ASP A 909 -55.68 -25.03 -17.90
CA ASP A 909 -54.50 -25.70 -17.38
C ASP A 909 -53.20 -25.25 -18.08
N GLN A 910 -53.22 -25.02 -19.40
CA GLN A 910 -52.03 -24.57 -20.14
C GLN A 910 -51.67 -23.12 -19.84
N PHE A 911 -52.67 -22.28 -19.58
CA PHE A 911 -52.44 -20.89 -19.20
C PHE A 911 -51.95 -20.78 -17.75
N VAL A 912 -52.49 -21.61 -16.84
CA VAL A 912 -52.00 -21.72 -15.45
C VAL A 912 -50.56 -22.26 -15.42
N GLU A 913 -50.25 -23.26 -16.25
CA GLU A 913 -48.90 -23.79 -16.38
C GLU A 913 -47.92 -22.77 -16.98
N PHE A 914 -48.36 -22.00 -17.98
CA PHE A 914 -47.60 -20.86 -18.50
C PHE A 914 -47.33 -19.81 -17.42
N LEU A 915 -48.35 -19.41 -16.64
CA LEU A 915 -48.17 -18.46 -15.53
C LEU A 915 -47.21 -19.00 -14.47
N ASN A 916 -47.31 -20.30 -14.12
CA ASN A 916 -46.41 -20.95 -13.17
C ASN A 916 -44.95 -20.98 -13.66
N ARG A 917 -44.72 -21.07 -14.98
CA ARG A 917 -43.38 -20.99 -15.58
C ARG A 917 -42.86 -19.55 -15.65
N VAL A 918 -43.74 -18.57 -15.82
CA VAL A 918 -43.38 -17.14 -16.00
C VAL A 918 -43.12 -16.43 -14.68
N PHE A 919 -43.92 -16.69 -13.64
CA PHE A 919 -43.86 -15.94 -12.37
C PHE A 919 -42.51 -15.94 -11.65
N PRO A 920 -41.76 -17.06 -11.61
CA PRO A 920 -40.42 -17.08 -11.03
C PRO A 920 -39.39 -16.22 -11.77
N LEU A 921 -39.70 -15.75 -12.99
CA LEU A 921 -38.74 -15.13 -13.91
C LEU A 921 -38.86 -13.60 -13.99
N VAL A 922 -39.83 -12.98 -13.31
CA VAL A 922 -40.06 -11.54 -13.34
C VAL A 922 -39.25 -10.84 -12.24
N VAL A 923 -38.07 -10.35 -12.60
CA VAL A 923 -37.08 -9.75 -11.67
C VAL A 923 -37.53 -8.39 -11.07
N ASN A 924 -38.59 -7.76 -11.59
CA ASN A 924 -39.08 -6.46 -11.11
C ASN A 924 -40.47 -6.59 -10.43
N PRO A 925 -40.56 -6.49 -9.09
CA PRO A 925 -41.80 -6.68 -8.33
C PRO A 925 -42.92 -5.69 -8.67
N LYS A 926 -42.58 -4.43 -8.98
CA LYS A 926 -43.56 -3.39 -9.37
C LYS A 926 -44.23 -3.71 -10.72
N ARG A 927 -43.45 -4.26 -11.65
CA ARG A 927 -43.92 -4.67 -12.97
C ARG A 927 -44.74 -5.96 -12.91
N ALA A 928 -44.31 -6.92 -12.09
CA ALA A 928 -45.08 -8.14 -11.77
C ALA A 928 -46.44 -7.79 -11.17
N SER A 929 -46.48 -6.89 -10.19
CA SER A 929 -47.72 -6.40 -9.55
C SER A 929 -48.67 -5.75 -10.56
N THR A 930 -48.16 -4.92 -11.46
CA THR A 930 -49.00 -4.24 -12.49
C THR A 930 -49.55 -5.24 -13.51
N LEU A 931 -48.76 -6.23 -13.91
CA LEU A 931 -49.18 -7.29 -14.84
C LEU A 931 -50.20 -8.24 -14.19
N LEU A 932 -49.98 -8.65 -12.92
CA LEU A 932 -50.95 -9.40 -12.12
C LEU A 932 -52.27 -8.64 -12.02
N ARG A 933 -52.23 -7.33 -11.75
CA ARG A 933 -53.42 -6.51 -11.64
C ARG A 933 -54.20 -6.47 -12.94
N TYR A 934 -53.52 -6.41 -14.09
CA TYR A 934 -54.17 -6.45 -15.41
C TYR A 934 -54.76 -7.84 -15.72
N ILE A 935 -54.05 -8.92 -15.42
CA ILE A 935 -54.51 -10.30 -15.65
C ILE A 935 -55.69 -10.64 -14.71
N LEU A 936 -55.60 -10.31 -13.42
CA LEU A 936 -56.65 -10.59 -12.42
C LEU A 936 -57.92 -9.76 -12.63
N LEU A 937 -57.82 -8.56 -13.23
CA LEU A 937 -58.99 -7.72 -13.53
C LEU A 937 -59.70 -8.11 -14.83
N ASN A 938 -59.05 -8.85 -15.74
CA ASN A 938 -59.58 -9.13 -17.08
C ASN A 938 -59.70 -10.64 -17.41
N VAL A 939 -59.13 -11.54 -16.60
CA VAL A 939 -59.20 -13.01 -16.78
C VAL A 939 -59.85 -13.64 -15.55
N LYS A 940 -60.93 -14.42 -15.72
CA LYS A 940 -61.64 -15.11 -14.63
C LYS A 940 -60.81 -16.29 -14.12
N ILE A 941 -60.20 -16.17 -12.92
CA ILE A 941 -59.44 -17.25 -12.26
C ILE A 941 -60.19 -17.70 -10.98
N PRO A 942 -60.27 -19.01 -10.65
CA PRO A 942 -60.90 -19.50 -9.41
C PRO A 942 -60.21 -19.01 -8.13
N GLU A 943 -60.98 -18.62 -7.12
CA GLU A 943 -60.52 -17.91 -5.90
C GLU A 943 -59.52 -18.72 -5.05
N ASP A 944 -59.63 -20.04 -5.03
CA ASP A 944 -58.83 -20.94 -4.20
C ASP A 944 -57.33 -20.95 -4.59
N ASN A 945 -57.02 -20.55 -5.82
CA ASN A 945 -55.66 -20.54 -6.37
C ASN A 945 -54.93 -19.20 -6.19
N VAL A 946 -55.65 -18.11 -5.87
CA VAL A 946 -55.05 -16.77 -5.80
C VAL A 946 -54.21 -16.61 -4.54
N TYR A 947 -54.69 -17.12 -3.41
CA TYR A 947 -53.99 -17.06 -2.12
C TYR A 947 -52.74 -17.96 -2.11
N PHE A 948 -52.85 -19.16 -2.70
CA PHE A 948 -51.77 -20.15 -2.76
C PHE A 948 -50.60 -19.66 -3.64
N ASN A 949 -50.90 -19.01 -4.76
CA ASN A 949 -49.87 -18.49 -5.66
C ASN A 949 -49.23 -17.18 -5.16
N ALA A 950 -49.94 -16.35 -4.38
CA ALA A 950 -49.38 -15.18 -3.72
C ALA A 950 -48.35 -15.56 -2.63
N LEU A 951 -48.62 -16.62 -1.86
CA LEU A 951 -47.69 -17.17 -0.87
C LEU A 951 -46.45 -17.81 -1.52
N LYS A 952 -46.61 -18.45 -2.68
CA LYS A 952 -45.50 -18.99 -3.46
C LYS A 952 -44.57 -17.88 -3.99
N LEU A 953 -45.13 -16.71 -4.31
CA LEU A 953 -44.37 -15.52 -4.73
C LEU A 953 -43.47 -14.96 -3.61
N ILE A 954 -43.94 -15.02 -2.35
CA ILE A 954 -43.19 -14.64 -1.15
C ILE A 954 -42.04 -15.62 -0.88
N HIS A 955 -42.23 -16.90 -1.22
CA HIS A 955 -41.23 -17.95 -1.02
C HIS A 955 -40.01 -17.85 -1.97
N THR A 956 -40.18 -17.35 -3.20
CA THR A 956 -39.14 -17.40 -4.24
C THR A 956 -38.35 -16.11 -4.50
N ASN A 957 -38.79 -14.94 -4.00
CA ASN A 957 -38.10 -13.67 -4.25
C ASN A 957 -37.89 -12.92 -2.94
N SER A 958 -36.66 -12.50 -2.66
CA SER A 958 -36.26 -11.76 -1.45
C SER A 958 -36.92 -10.37 -1.39
N LEU A 959 -38.19 -10.33 -0.97
CA LEU A 959 -38.95 -9.10 -0.77
C LEU A 959 -38.54 -8.43 0.55
N ASP A 960 -38.48 -7.09 0.55
CA ASP A 960 -38.25 -6.32 1.76
C ASP A 960 -39.52 -6.24 2.65
N LEU A 961 -39.33 -5.80 3.90
CA LEU A 961 -40.37 -5.76 4.92
C LEU A 961 -41.56 -4.87 4.52
N GLU A 962 -41.32 -3.77 3.81
CA GLU A 962 -42.37 -2.85 3.36
C GLU A 962 -43.24 -3.47 2.25
N GLN A 963 -42.63 -4.26 1.36
CA GLN A 963 -43.31 -4.98 0.28
C GLN A 963 -44.17 -6.13 0.81
N ILE A 964 -43.69 -6.85 1.83
CA ILE A 964 -44.46 -7.91 2.51
C ILE A 964 -45.69 -7.32 3.20
N LEU A 965 -45.55 -6.17 3.86
CA LEU A 965 -46.66 -5.46 4.52
C LEU A 965 -47.72 -4.96 3.52
N ASN A 966 -47.31 -4.54 2.32
CA ASN A 966 -48.23 -4.10 1.26
C ASN A 966 -48.97 -5.25 0.59
N LEU A 967 -48.32 -6.41 0.38
CA LEU A 967 -48.99 -7.64 -0.07
C LEU A 967 -50.03 -8.13 0.92
N LYS A 968 -49.72 -8.08 2.22
CA LYS A 968 -50.64 -8.44 3.31
C LYS A 968 -51.88 -7.54 3.35
N LYS A 969 -51.74 -6.23 3.11
CA LYS A 969 -52.86 -5.28 2.99
C LYS A 969 -53.76 -5.55 1.77
N LEU A 970 -53.20 -6.06 0.68
CA LEU A 970 -53.95 -6.35 -0.55
C LEU A 970 -54.78 -7.64 -0.43
N VAL A 971 -54.20 -8.67 0.18
CA VAL A 971 -54.84 -9.97 0.42
C VAL A 971 -55.91 -9.89 1.51
N SER A 972 -55.72 -9.04 2.52
CA SER A 972 -56.72 -8.77 3.56
C SER A 972 -57.89 -7.89 3.09
N ALA A 973 -57.76 -7.21 1.95
CA ALA A 973 -58.85 -6.45 1.34
C ALA A 973 -59.79 -7.30 0.47
N SER A 974 -59.47 -8.58 0.23
CA SER A 974 -60.22 -9.47 -0.67
C SER A 974 -60.86 -10.69 0.01
N SER A 975 -60.81 -10.83 1.34
CA SER A 975 -61.38 -12.00 2.04
C SER A 975 -62.25 -11.63 3.25
N ASP A 976 -63.53 -12.02 3.24
CA ASP A 976 -64.52 -11.72 4.29
C ASP A 976 -64.58 -12.75 5.45
N LYS A 977 -63.45 -13.32 5.92
CA LYS A 977 -63.45 -14.26 7.07
C LYS A 977 -62.42 -13.94 8.17
N PRO A 978 -62.70 -14.29 9.44
CA PRO A 978 -61.99 -13.75 10.60
C PRO A 978 -60.64 -14.42 10.87
N LYS A 979 -59.77 -13.58 11.47
CA LYS A 979 -58.50 -13.90 12.15
C LYS A 979 -58.72 -15.01 13.18
N ASP A 980 -58.16 -16.20 12.95
CA ASP A 980 -57.73 -17.19 13.96
C ASP A 980 -57.34 -18.52 13.28
N THR A 981 -56.41 -18.44 12.33
CA THR A 981 -55.72 -19.64 11.82
C THR A 981 -54.26 -19.50 12.19
N PHE A 982 -53.85 -20.27 13.21
CA PHE A 982 -52.45 -20.46 13.55
C PHE A 982 -51.74 -21.05 12.32
N LEU A 983 -50.62 -20.44 11.95
CA LEU A 983 -49.78 -20.88 10.84
C LEU A 983 -49.33 -22.32 11.08
N ASP A 984 -49.38 -23.14 10.03
CA ASP A 984 -48.90 -24.52 10.06
C ASP A 984 -47.38 -24.54 10.31
N CYS A 985 -46.97 -25.09 11.46
CA CYS A 985 -45.57 -25.11 11.90
C CYS A 985 -44.65 -25.85 10.92
N ASP A 986 -45.20 -26.77 10.12
CA ASP A 986 -44.43 -27.49 9.10
C ASP A 986 -43.97 -26.56 7.95
N LEU A 987 -44.67 -25.46 7.72
CA LEU A 987 -44.30 -24.47 6.71
C LEU A 987 -43.11 -23.61 7.15
N ILE A 988 -43.05 -23.23 8.44
CA ILE A 988 -41.96 -22.41 9.02
C ILE A 988 -40.63 -23.19 9.04
N LEU A 989 -40.70 -24.51 9.25
CA LEU A 989 -39.52 -25.38 9.27
C LEU A 989 -38.99 -25.71 7.86
N SER A 990 -39.74 -25.38 6.81
CA SER A 990 -39.33 -25.56 5.41
C SER A 990 -38.73 -24.30 4.73
N THR A 991 -38.67 -23.17 5.45
CA THR A 991 -38.15 -21.89 4.93
C THR A 991 -36.67 -21.65 5.23
N PRO A 992 -35.93 -20.91 4.36
CA PRO A 992 -34.53 -20.55 4.61
C PRO A 992 -34.34 -19.71 5.89
N PHE A 993 -33.31 -20.05 6.67
CA PHE A 993 -33.04 -19.59 8.04
C PHE A 993 -33.04 -18.06 8.23
N ASN A 994 -32.67 -17.30 7.20
CA ASN A 994 -32.54 -15.84 7.23
C ASN A 994 -33.92 -15.14 7.29
N ILE A 995 -34.97 -15.77 6.75
CA ILE A 995 -36.35 -15.25 6.81
C ILE A 995 -36.95 -15.54 8.18
N THR A 996 -36.62 -16.69 8.76
CA THR A 996 -36.98 -17.07 10.13
C THR A 996 -36.36 -16.11 11.15
N GLN A 997 -35.10 -15.69 10.94
CA GLN A 997 -34.42 -14.69 11.78
C GLN A 997 -35.10 -13.31 11.76
N ALA A 998 -35.51 -12.83 10.58
CA ALA A 998 -36.20 -11.55 10.45
C ALA A 998 -37.62 -11.57 11.05
N PHE A 999 -38.33 -12.70 10.93
CA PHE A 999 -39.67 -12.86 11.50
C PHE A 999 -39.64 -13.05 13.03
N LEU A 1000 -38.60 -13.73 13.54
CA LEU A 1000 -38.35 -13.87 14.97
C LEU A 1000 -38.01 -12.52 15.60
N LEU A 1001 -37.13 -11.72 14.98
CA LEU A 1001 -36.81 -10.37 15.47
C LEU A 1001 -38.05 -9.48 15.62
N ASP A 1002 -39.00 -9.53 14.68
CA ASP A 1002 -40.22 -8.71 14.71
C ASP A 1002 -41.24 -9.16 15.77
N GLN A 1003 -41.42 -10.48 15.97
CA GLN A 1003 -42.26 -11.04 17.05
C GLN A 1003 -41.67 -10.77 18.45
N PHE A 1004 -40.35 -10.80 18.58
CA PHE A 1004 -39.63 -10.61 19.85
C PHE A 1004 -39.54 -9.16 20.30
N LEU A 1005 -39.58 -8.21 19.37
CA LEU A 1005 -39.56 -6.78 19.69
C LEU A 1005 -40.92 -6.24 20.16
N TYR A 1006 -42.03 -7.00 20.00
CA TYR A 1006 -43.38 -6.47 20.22
C TYR A 1006 -44.39 -7.37 20.97
N SER A 1007 -44.00 -8.50 21.59
CA SER A 1007 -44.91 -9.29 22.44
C SER A 1007 -44.23 -9.92 23.67
N ASP A 1008 -45.03 -10.37 24.66
CA ASP A 1008 -44.58 -11.02 25.90
C ASP A 1008 -43.70 -12.25 25.61
N ALA A 1009 -42.39 -12.00 25.52
CA ALA A 1009 -41.41 -12.83 24.81
C ALA A 1009 -41.19 -14.24 25.39
N LYS A 1010 -41.61 -14.49 26.65
CA LYS A 1010 -41.30 -15.74 27.35
C LYS A 1010 -42.19 -16.91 26.90
N SER A 1011 -43.47 -16.67 26.62
CA SER A 1011 -44.45 -17.72 26.27
C SER A 1011 -44.23 -18.27 24.84
N SER A 1012 -43.98 -17.37 23.89
CA SER A 1012 -43.79 -17.72 22.47
C SER A 1012 -42.47 -18.42 22.21
N ALA A 1013 -41.39 -18.04 22.92
CA ALA A 1013 -40.09 -18.71 22.82
C ALA A 1013 -40.14 -20.15 23.35
N LEU A 1014 -40.76 -20.38 24.51
CA LEU A 1014 -40.90 -21.71 25.13
C LEU A 1014 -41.81 -22.65 24.33
N SER A 1015 -42.86 -22.11 23.70
CA SER A 1015 -43.78 -22.88 22.84
C SER A 1015 -43.10 -23.29 21.52
N PHE A 1016 -42.31 -22.38 20.94
CA PHE A 1016 -41.52 -22.67 19.74
C PHE A 1016 -40.40 -23.68 20.00
N TYR A 1017 -39.70 -23.56 21.14
CA TYR A 1017 -38.67 -24.51 21.54
C TYR A 1017 -39.25 -25.90 21.83
N SER A 1018 -40.40 -26.00 22.50
CA SER A 1018 -41.09 -27.27 22.72
C SER A 1018 -41.53 -27.94 21.41
N ALA A 1019 -41.87 -27.14 20.39
CA ALA A 1019 -42.23 -27.64 19.05
C ALA A 1019 -41.02 -28.14 18.24
N ILE A 1020 -39.84 -27.52 18.41
CA ILE A 1020 -38.58 -27.97 17.79
C ILE A 1020 -38.07 -29.23 18.50
N SER A 1021 -37.99 -29.21 19.82
CA SER A 1021 -37.48 -30.33 20.64
C SER A 1021 -38.30 -31.61 20.46
N SER A 1022 -39.63 -31.51 20.27
CA SER A 1022 -40.50 -32.69 20.07
C SER A 1022 -40.46 -33.30 18.66
N LYS A 1023 -39.87 -32.64 17.66
CA LYS A 1023 -39.78 -33.15 16.28
C LYS A 1023 -38.34 -33.47 15.83
N CYS A 1024 -37.33 -33.07 16.59
CA CYS A 1024 -35.91 -33.23 16.26
C CYS A 1024 -35.25 -34.52 16.77
N GLU A 1025 -35.97 -35.64 16.86
CA GLU A 1025 -35.36 -36.94 17.24
C GLU A 1025 -34.43 -37.54 16.17
N THR A 1026 -34.27 -36.92 14.99
CA THR A 1026 -33.57 -37.54 13.83
C THR A 1026 -32.63 -36.62 13.02
N ILE A 1027 -32.26 -35.43 13.49
CA ILE A 1027 -31.27 -34.56 12.82
C ILE A 1027 -29.95 -34.61 13.59
N GLU A 1028 -28.81 -34.76 12.90
CA GLU A 1028 -27.49 -34.70 13.54
C GLU A 1028 -27.31 -33.38 14.29
N ASN A 1029 -27.20 -33.51 15.62
CA ASN A 1029 -27.22 -32.40 16.59
C ASN A 1029 -26.12 -31.34 16.36
N ASP A 1030 -25.06 -31.69 15.61
CA ASP A 1030 -23.98 -30.78 15.19
C ASP A 1030 -24.46 -29.60 14.34
N LEU A 1031 -25.59 -29.73 13.63
CA LEU A 1031 -26.13 -28.64 12.82
C LEU A 1031 -26.80 -27.55 13.67
N VAL A 1032 -27.36 -27.90 14.83
CA VAL A 1032 -28.13 -26.94 15.65
C VAL A 1032 -27.20 -25.91 16.29
N ILE A 1033 -26.09 -26.33 16.88
CA ILE A 1033 -25.11 -25.42 17.51
C ILE A 1033 -24.41 -24.54 16.46
N LYS A 1034 -23.98 -25.11 15.32
CA LYS A 1034 -23.39 -24.33 14.22
C LYS A 1034 -24.36 -23.31 13.63
N SER A 1035 -25.66 -23.64 13.58
CA SER A 1035 -26.68 -22.74 13.04
C SER A 1035 -27.08 -21.62 14.02
N LEU A 1036 -26.87 -21.81 15.33
CA LEU A 1036 -27.12 -20.77 16.34
C LEU A 1036 -25.95 -19.77 16.48
N GLN A 1037 -24.75 -20.11 16.00
CA GLN A 1037 -23.55 -19.27 16.12
C GLN A 1037 -23.70 -17.84 15.56
N PRO A 1038 -24.36 -17.59 14.41
CA PRO A 1038 -24.58 -16.23 13.92
C PRO A 1038 -25.48 -15.41 14.84
N LEU A 1039 -26.57 -16.02 15.36
CA LEU A 1039 -27.49 -15.37 16.28
C LEU A 1039 -26.79 -15.02 17.61
N ILE A 1040 -25.93 -15.92 18.10
CA ILE A 1040 -25.11 -15.70 19.30
C ILE A 1040 -24.14 -14.54 19.07
N ASN A 1041 -23.50 -14.45 17.89
CA ASN A 1041 -22.61 -13.35 17.54
C ASN A 1041 -23.35 -12.00 17.47
N GLU A 1042 -24.59 -11.98 16.98
CA GLU A 1042 -25.41 -10.77 16.89
C GLU A 1042 -25.91 -10.30 18.26
N ILE A 1043 -26.36 -11.24 19.12
CA ILE A 1043 -26.69 -10.99 20.52
C ILE A 1043 -25.47 -10.41 21.26
N PHE A 1044 -24.27 -10.90 20.95
CA PHE A 1044 -23.02 -10.45 21.56
C PHE A 1044 -22.67 -9.00 21.22
N GLN A 1045 -22.98 -8.53 20.01
CA GLN A 1045 -22.79 -7.12 19.61
C GLN A 1045 -23.72 -6.17 20.37
N HIS A 1046 -24.87 -6.66 20.85
CA HIS A 1046 -25.89 -5.86 21.52
C HIS A 1046 -26.03 -6.10 23.03
N ARG A 1047 -25.12 -6.88 23.64
CA ARG A 1047 -25.19 -7.33 25.04
C ARG A 1047 -25.23 -6.25 26.13
N LYS A 1048 -24.90 -4.99 25.81
CA LYS A 1048 -25.02 -3.85 26.75
C LYS A 1048 -26.45 -3.32 26.88
N ASN A 1049 -27.38 -3.83 26.09
CA ASN A 1049 -28.79 -3.46 26.14
C ASN A 1049 -29.52 -4.36 27.17
N GLU A 1050 -30.05 -3.77 28.24
CA GLU A 1050 -30.74 -4.49 29.33
C GLU A 1050 -31.91 -5.37 28.83
N SER A 1051 -32.50 -5.03 27.69
CA SER A 1051 -33.56 -5.83 27.05
C SER A 1051 -33.12 -7.20 26.51
N VAL A 1052 -31.80 -7.45 26.41
CA VAL A 1052 -31.22 -8.71 25.87
C VAL A 1052 -30.99 -9.75 26.98
N SER A 1053 -31.04 -9.36 28.26
CA SER A 1053 -30.78 -10.24 29.41
C SER A 1053 -31.70 -11.48 29.52
N PRO A 1054 -33.03 -11.39 29.27
CA PRO A 1054 -33.90 -12.57 29.28
C PRO A 1054 -33.59 -13.60 28.20
N LEU A 1055 -33.05 -13.14 27.06
CA LEU A 1055 -32.67 -13.97 25.91
C LEU A 1055 -31.42 -14.80 26.22
N ILE A 1056 -30.45 -14.22 26.93
CA ILE A 1056 -29.26 -14.92 27.42
C ILE A 1056 -29.66 -16.04 28.38
N SER A 1057 -30.63 -15.80 29.28
CA SER A 1057 -31.15 -16.81 30.20
C SER A 1057 -31.81 -17.99 29.46
N ILE A 1058 -32.58 -17.73 28.41
CA ILE A 1058 -33.28 -18.77 27.63
C ILE A 1058 -32.28 -19.62 26.84
N ILE A 1059 -31.27 -19.00 26.21
CA ILE A 1059 -30.22 -19.72 25.49
C ILE A 1059 -29.41 -20.60 26.45
N ASN A 1060 -29.12 -20.11 27.66
CA ASN A 1060 -28.44 -20.90 28.68
C ASN A 1060 -29.29 -22.10 29.13
N GLU A 1061 -30.59 -21.92 29.38
CA GLU A 1061 -31.50 -23.02 29.74
C GLU A 1061 -31.62 -24.09 28.63
N MET A 1062 -31.69 -23.67 27.37
CA MET A 1062 -31.73 -24.59 26.22
C MET A 1062 -30.46 -25.43 26.12
N LEU A 1063 -29.29 -24.79 26.23
CA LEU A 1063 -28.02 -25.50 26.11
C LEU A 1063 -27.75 -26.42 27.33
N ILE A 1064 -28.19 -26.03 28.53
CA ILE A 1064 -28.15 -26.89 29.73
C ILE A 1064 -29.08 -28.10 29.56
N SER A 1065 -30.24 -27.92 28.92
CA SER A 1065 -31.18 -29.02 28.64
C SER A 1065 -30.57 -30.03 27.67
N GLU A 1066 -29.95 -29.59 26.57
CA GLU A 1066 -29.30 -30.48 25.60
C GLU A 1066 -28.09 -31.22 26.20
N TYR A 1067 -27.35 -30.54 27.08
CA TYR A 1067 -26.28 -31.16 27.85
C TYR A 1067 -26.81 -32.25 28.79
N ASN A 1068 -27.87 -31.98 29.56
CA ASN A 1068 -28.47 -32.96 30.48
C ASN A 1068 -29.10 -34.16 29.74
N ALA A 1069 -29.47 -33.99 28.48
CA ALA A 1069 -29.92 -35.06 27.60
C ALA A 1069 -28.78 -35.91 26.98
N ASN A 1070 -27.51 -35.61 27.29
CA ASN A 1070 -26.31 -36.22 26.68
C ASN A 1070 -26.18 -36.03 25.15
N ASN A 1071 -26.76 -34.96 24.59
CA ASN A 1071 -26.79 -34.73 23.15
C ASN A 1071 -25.59 -33.94 22.59
N ILE A 1072 -24.66 -33.50 23.46
CA ILE A 1072 -23.50 -32.66 23.09
C ILE A 1072 -22.22 -33.51 23.09
N SER A 1073 -21.50 -33.53 21.96
CA SER A 1073 -20.20 -34.20 21.84
C SER A 1073 -19.11 -33.52 22.69
N LYS A 1074 -18.06 -34.26 23.05
CA LYS A 1074 -16.96 -33.78 23.91
C LYS A 1074 -16.28 -32.51 23.36
N ASP A 1075 -16.06 -32.41 22.05
CA ASP A 1075 -15.44 -31.24 21.43
C ASP A 1075 -16.37 -30.03 21.38
N ASN A 1076 -17.68 -30.27 21.21
CA ASN A 1076 -18.69 -29.22 21.25
C ASN A 1076 -18.91 -28.70 22.68
N MET A 1077 -18.63 -29.51 23.69
CA MET A 1077 -18.74 -29.12 25.09
C MET A 1077 -17.75 -28.02 25.48
N LEU A 1078 -16.50 -28.10 25.00
CA LEU A 1078 -15.52 -27.03 25.22
C LEU A 1078 -15.91 -25.73 24.52
N THR A 1079 -16.45 -25.85 23.31
CA THR A 1079 -16.99 -24.70 22.57
C THR A 1079 -18.16 -24.08 23.33
N TYR A 1080 -19.08 -24.91 23.83
CA TYR A 1080 -20.22 -24.49 24.63
C TYR A 1080 -19.79 -23.76 25.91
N LEU A 1081 -18.85 -24.33 26.66
CA LEU A 1081 -18.30 -23.71 27.86
C LEU A 1081 -17.66 -22.35 27.56
N ARG A 1082 -16.89 -22.25 26.47
CA ARG A 1082 -16.28 -20.98 26.02
C ARG A 1082 -17.34 -19.96 25.63
N THR A 1083 -18.43 -20.39 24.99
CA THR A 1083 -19.58 -19.53 24.68
C THR A 1083 -20.25 -19.03 25.95
N MET A 1084 -20.54 -19.89 26.93
CA MET A 1084 -21.12 -19.48 28.22
C MET A 1084 -20.24 -18.45 28.95
N ALA A 1085 -18.93 -18.69 28.98
CA ALA A 1085 -17.97 -17.72 29.54
C ALA A 1085 -17.99 -16.39 28.79
N SER A 1086 -18.00 -16.42 27.45
CA SER A 1086 -18.07 -15.18 26.66
C SER A 1086 -19.35 -14.39 26.93
N LEU A 1087 -20.47 -15.07 27.21
CA LEU A 1087 -21.74 -14.45 27.58
C LEU A 1087 -21.80 -13.94 29.02
N GLY A 1088 -20.73 -14.12 29.80
CA GLY A 1088 -20.61 -13.61 31.17
C GLY A 1088 -21.08 -14.56 32.27
N ASP A 1089 -21.50 -15.79 31.93
CA ASP A 1089 -21.96 -16.81 32.89
C ASP A 1089 -20.83 -17.76 33.31
N TYR A 1090 -19.76 -17.17 33.85
CA TYR A 1090 -18.52 -17.88 34.17
C TYR A 1090 -18.71 -18.96 35.25
N HIS A 1091 -19.57 -18.70 36.24
CA HIS A 1091 -19.74 -19.60 37.39
C HIS A 1091 -20.44 -20.89 36.97
N ASN A 1092 -21.49 -20.82 36.16
CA ASN A 1092 -22.17 -22.01 35.66
C ASN A 1092 -21.29 -22.79 34.67
N ALA A 1093 -20.54 -22.09 33.81
CA ALA A 1093 -19.59 -22.75 32.91
C ALA A 1093 -18.49 -23.50 33.70
N LEU A 1094 -17.93 -22.88 34.74
CA LEU A 1094 -16.88 -23.51 35.56
C LEU A 1094 -17.42 -24.72 36.35
N ASN A 1095 -18.63 -24.61 36.91
CA ASN A 1095 -19.28 -25.71 37.63
C ASN A 1095 -19.59 -26.89 36.69
N LEU A 1096 -20.04 -26.61 35.47
CA LEU A 1096 -20.32 -27.62 34.46
C LEU A 1096 -19.04 -28.31 33.99
N LEU A 1097 -17.97 -27.54 33.74
CA LEU A 1097 -16.66 -28.08 33.42
C LEU A 1097 -16.12 -28.97 34.54
N GLN A 1098 -16.29 -28.57 35.81
CA GLN A 1098 -15.87 -29.39 36.95
C GLN A 1098 -16.68 -30.68 37.04
N ALA A 1099 -18.00 -30.62 36.86
CA ALA A 1099 -18.85 -31.82 36.86
C ALA A 1099 -18.46 -32.82 35.77
N GLU A 1100 -18.06 -32.35 34.59
CA GLU A 1100 -17.60 -33.21 33.48
C GLU A 1100 -16.20 -33.78 33.69
N ILE A 1101 -15.33 -33.04 34.37
CA ILE A 1101 -14.04 -33.53 34.83
C ILE A 1101 -14.23 -34.64 35.88
N ASP A 1102 -15.16 -34.46 36.82
CA ASP A 1102 -15.44 -35.44 37.88
C ASP A 1102 -16.08 -36.72 37.33
N LYS A 1103 -16.85 -36.62 36.24
CA LYS A 1103 -17.35 -37.78 35.49
C LYS A 1103 -16.29 -38.45 34.61
N GLY A 1104 -15.11 -37.84 34.43
CA GLY A 1104 -14.03 -38.34 33.58
C GLY A 1104 -14.22 -38.10 32.08
N ASN A 1105 -15.21 -37.28 31.70
CA ASN A 1105 -15.51 -37.00 30.30
C ASN A 1105 -14.52 -35.99 29.70
N ILE A 1106 -14.10 -35.01 30.51
CA ILE A 1106 -13.11 -34.00 30.13
C ILE A 1106 -11.86 -34.16 30.99
N GLU A 1107 -10.69 -34.05 30.37
CA GLU A 1107 -9.43 -34.15 31.10
C GLU A 1107 -9.22 -32.91 31.98
N LYS A 1108 -8.69 -33.12 33.20
CA LYS A 1108 -8.49 -32.07 34.20
C LYS A 1108 -7.77 -30.81 33.67
N TYR A 1109 -6.89 -30.96 32.70
CA TYR A 1109 -6.12 -29.83 32.16
C TYR A 1109 -6.98 -28.81 31.39
N TYR A 1110 -8.13 -29.21 30.84
CA TYR A 1110 -9.02 -28.27 30.16
C TYR A 1110 -9.63 -27.25 31.11
N LYS A 1111 -9.71 -27.54 32.42
CA LYS A 1111 -10.05 -26.54 33.44
C LYS A 1111 -9.05 -25.39 33.44
N ILE A 1112 -7.76 -25.70 33.24
CA ILE A 1112 -6.67 -24.74 33.26
C ILE A 1112 -6.72 -23.86 32.00
N ASP A 1113 -6.89 -24.47 30.82
CA ASP A 1113 -7.05 -23.75 29.55
C ASP A 1113 -8.30 -22.85 29.54
N PHE A 1114 -9.39 -23.35 30.10
CA PHE A 1114 -10.64 -22.61 30.22
C PHE A 1114 -10.51 -21.39 31.13
N ILE A 1115 -9.90 -21.56 32.31
CA ILE A 1115 -9.64 -20.45 33.23
C ILE A 1115 -8.70 -19.43 32.58
N PHE A 1116 -7.66 -19.87 31.87
CA PHE A 1116 -6.75 -18.98 31.13
C PHE A 1116 -7.47 -18.16 30.05
N THR A 1117 -8.36 -18.80 29.30
CA THR A 1117 -9.17 -18.11 28.27
C THR A 1117 -10.11 -17.08 28.91
N CYS A 1118 -10.63 -17.35 30.11
CA CYS A 1118 -11.53 -16.43 30.81
C CYS A 1118 -10.81 -15.26 31.50
N THR A 1119 -9.54 -15.43 31.91
CA THR A 1119 -8.76 -14.41 32.63
C THR A 1119 -8.06 -13.41 31.70
N THR A 1120 -7.83 -13.76 30.45
CA THR A 1120 -7.31 -12.84 29.42
C THR A 1120 -8.36 -11.87 28.87
N HIS A 1121 -9.62 -12.00 29.30
CA HIS A 1121 -10.71 -11.16 28.85
C HIS A 1121 -10.76 -9.82 29.64
N PRO A 1122 -10.67 -8.65 28.98
CA PRO A 1122 -10.31 -7.37 29.62
C PRO A 1122 -11.36 -6.71 30.55
N ASN A 1123 -12.43 -7.40 30.96
CA ASN A 1123 -13.53 -6.82 31.76
C ASN A 1123 -13.98 -7.72 32.93
N ASN A 1124 -13.09 -8.52 33.52
CA ASN A 1124 -13.48 -9.55 34.50
C ASN A 1124 -12.92 -9.28 35.92
N ASP A 1125 -13.74 -8.71 36.81
CA ASP A 1125 -13.39 -8.42 38.22
C ASP A 1125 -13.59 -9.63 39.16
N PHE A 1126 -14.04 -10.79 38.64
CA PHE A 1126 -14.64 -11.86 39.45
C PHE A 1126 -13.64 -12.87 40.08
N LEU A 1127 -12.38 -12.91 39.66
CA LEU A 1127 -11.50 -14.07 39.88
C LEU A 1127 -10.55 -14.15 41.11
N PRO A 1128 -10.47 -13.23 42.10
CA PRO A 1128 -9.40 -13.34 43.11
C PRO A 1128 -9.48 -14.51 44.10
N LYS A 1129 -10.65 -15.12 44.35
CA LYS A 1129 -10.83 -16.15 45.40
C LYS A 1129 -10.91 -17.58 44.87
N GLU A 1130 -11.45 -17.80 43.68
CA GLU A 1130 -11.58 -19.15 43.09
C GLU A 1130 -10.29 -19.58 42.39
N SER A 1131 -9.42 -18.63 41.98
CA SER A 1131 -8.10 -18.91 41.42
C SER A 1131 -7.13 -19.54 42.44
N GLU A 1132 -7.32 -19.28 43.74
CA GLU A 1132 -6.48 -19.86 44.81
C GLU A 1132 -6.75 -21.37 44.98
N MET A 1133 -8.02 -21.80 44.95
CA MET A 1133 -8.37 -23.23 45.11
C MET A 1133 -7.93 -24.10 43.92
N VAL A 1134 -7.97 -23.56 42.70
CA VAL A 1134 -7.54 -24.30 41.50
C VAL A 1134 -6.02 -24.49 41.48
N PHE A 1135 -5.26 -23.62 42.15
CA PHE A 1135 -3.81 -23.64 42.11
C PHE A 1135 -3.19 -24.82 42.88
N ASP A 1136 -3.75 -25.15 44.04
CA ASP A 1136 -3.30 -26.30 44.84
C ASP A 1136 -3.56 -27.63 44.10
N ASP A 1137 -4.71 -27.75 43.41
CA ASP A 1137 -5.05 -28.90 42.58
C ASP A 1137 -4.12 -29.07 41.36
N ILE A 1138 -3.68 -27.96 40.73
CA ILE A 1138 -2.77 -27.99 39.57
C ILE A 1138 -1.39 -28.53 39.97
N ILE A 1139 -0.87 -28.11 41.11
CA ILE A 1139 0.44 -28.52 41.62
C ILE A 1139 0.47 -30.01 42.00
N GLU A 1140 -0.66 -30.57 42.43
CA GLU A 1140 -0.75 -32.00 42.77
C GLU A 1140 -1.06 -32.91 41.56
N SER A 1141 -1.66 -32.37 40.49
CA SER A 1141 -2.24 -33.19 39.40
C SER A 1141 -1.43 -33.25 38.10
N CYS A 1142 -0.47 -32.37 37.84
CA CYS A 1142 0.22 -32.26 36.54
C CYS A 1142 1.72 -32.66 36.61
N PRO A 1143 2.12 -33.83 36.08
CA PRO A 1143 3.52 -34.26 36.02
C PRO A 1143 4.32 -33.64 34.85
N GLU A 1144 3.66 -33.06 33.84
CA GLU A 1144 4.32 -32.58 32.62
C GLU A 1144 4.58 -31.06 32.64
N GLY A 1145 5.83 -30.70 32.36
CA GLY A 1145 6.39 -29.37 32.63
C GLY A 1145 5.70 -28.20 31.93
N THR A 1146 4.98 -28.40 30.83
CA THR A 1146 4.41 -27.30 30.03
C THR A 1146 3.26 -26.56 30.72
N LEU A 1147 2.37 -27.28 31.40
CA LEU A 1147 1.24 -26.68 32.12
C LEU A 1147 1.66 -25.98 33.41
N LEU A 1148 2.63 -26.55 34.13
CA LEU A 1148 3.25 -25.93 35.30
C LEU A 1148 4.00 -24.65 34.91
N ARG A 1149 4.67 -24.64 33.75
CA ARG A 1149 5.37 -23.46 33.19
C ARG A 1149 4.40 -22.32 32.87
N LEU A 1150 3.26 -22.61 32.26
CA LEU A 1150 2.24 -21.60 31.93
C LEU A 1150 1.55 -21.04 33.19
N ALA A 1151 1.26 -21.90 34.18
CA ALA A 1151 0.69 -21.48 35.46
C ALA A 1151 1.65 -20.56 36.25
N ILE A 1152 2.96 -20.82 36.20
CA ILE A 1152 3.99 -19.99 36.83
C ILE A 1152 4.11 -18.64 36.12
N ILE A 1153 4.16 -18.61 34.78
CA ILE A 1153 4.19 -17.37 34.00
C ILE A 1153 2.98 -16.49 34.34
N TYR A 1154 1.80 -17.08 34.48
CA TYR A 1154 0.59 -16.37 34.89
C TYR A 1154 0.64 -15.82 36.32
N LEU A 1155 1.17 -16.58 37.29
CA LEU A 1155 1.37 -16.11 38.66
C LEU A 1155 2.33 -14.92 38.73
N PHE A 1156 3.39 -14.95 37.92
CA PHE A 1156 4.35 -13.86 37.79
C PHE A 1156 3.71 -12.56 37.26
N MET A 1157 2.70 -12.69 36.40
CA MET A 1157 1.98 -11.54 35.83
C MET A 1157 0.86 -10.98 36.73
N SER A 1158 0.32 -11.76 37.68
CA SER A 1158 -0.94 -11.42 38.37
C SER A 1158 -0.80 -11.08 39.87
N LYS A 1159 -0.02 -11.82 40.67
CA LYS A 1159 0.20 -11.52 42.11
C LYS A 1159 1.57 -12.02 42.61
N HIS A 1160 2.50 -11.07 42.78
CA HIS A 1160 3.90 -11.31 43.12
C HIS A 1160 4.15 -12.21 44.37
N SER A 1161 3.36 -12.07 45.45
CA SER A 1161 3.56 -12.85 46.68
C SER A 1161 3.31 -14.36 46.52
N GLU A 1162 2.43 -14.74 45.60
CA GLU A 1162 2.07 -16.13 45.34
C GLU A 1162 3.06 -16.82 44.39
N ALA A 1163 3.66 -16.05 43.47
CA ALA A 1163 4.79 -16.52 42.66
C ALA A 1163 5.98 -16.96 43.55
N VAL A 1164 6.29 -16.18 44.60
CA VAL A 1164 7.37 -16.50 45.55
C VAL A 1164 7.06 -17.75 46.38
N LYS A 1165 5.82 -17.95 46.84
CA LYS A 1165 5.43 -19.20 47.53
C LYS A 1165 5.57 -20.41 46.61
N THR A 1166 5.15 -20.28 45.36
CA THR A 1166 5.21 -21.35 44.36
C THR A 1166 6.64 -21.76 44.04
N MET A 1167 7.55 -20.79 43.85
CA MET A 1167 8.98 -21.07 43.63
C MET A 1167 9.62 -21.77 44.84
N ASN A 1168 9.27 -21.39 46.07
CA ASN A 1168 9.75 -22.07 47.27
C ASN A 1168 9.21 -23.51 47.37
N LEU A 1169 7.98 -23.76 46.92
CA LEU A 1169 7.38 -25.09 46.92
C LEU A 1169 8.04 -26.02 45.89
N LEU A 1170 8.32 -25.51 44.68
CA LEU A 1170 9.05 -26.23 43.62
C LEU A 1170 10.48 -26.56 44.05
N HIS A 1171 11.16 -25.61 44.71
CA HIS A 1171 12.46 -25.83 45.31
C HIS A 1171 12.41 -26.94 46.37
N LYS A 1172 11.40 -26.93 47.25
CA LYS A 1172 11.22 -27.95 48.29
C LYS A 1172 10.89 -29.34 47.73
N LYS A 1173 10.30 -29.42 46.53
CA LYS A 1173 9.97 -30.67 45.81
C LYS A 1173 11.07 -31.12 44.81
N ASN A 1174 12.18 -30.40 44.68
CA ASN A 1174 13.33 -30.73 43.85
C ASN A 1174 13.01 -30.95 42.34
N ILE A 1175 12.08 -30.17 41.80
CA ILE A 1175 11.66 -30.24 40.38
C ILE A 1175 12.55 -29.29 39.56
N ASN A 1176 13.30 -29.83 38.57
CA ASN A 1176 14.23 -29.04 37.75
C ASN A 1176 13.50 -28.35 36.58
N PHE A 1177 13.43 -27.02 36.61
CA PHE A 1177 12.64 -26.20 35.68
C PHE A 1177 13.37 -25.86 34.37
N PHE A 1178 14.71 -25.93 34.33
CA PHE A 1178 15.57 -25.27 33.32
C PHE A 1178 16.05 -26.15 32.15
N THR A 1179 15.44 -27.31 31.90
CA THR A 1179 16.08 -28.37 31.08
C THR A 1179 16.01 -28.23 29.54
N ASP A 1180 15.23 -27.30 28.95
CA ASP A 1180 15.10 -27.21 27.46
C ASP A 1180 15.09 -25.77 26.89
N ASN A 1181 15.32 -25.64 25.56
CA ASN A 1181 15.58 -24.40 24.79
C ASN A 1181 14.49 -23.29 24.86
N TRP A 1182 13.32 -23.56 25.42
CA TRP A 1182 12.32 -22.52 25.75
C TRP A 1182 12.67 -21.73 27.03
N SER A 1183 13.80 -22.07 27.67
CA SER A 1183 14.28 -21.48 28.92
C SER A 1183 14.61 -19.99 28.84
N TYR A 1184 14.81 -19.38 27.67
CA TYR A 1184 15.27 -17.99 27.60
C TYR A 1184 14.20 -16.95 27.97
N ILE A 1185 12.99 -17.07 27.43
CA ILE A 1185 11.89 -16.12 27.73
C ILE A 1185 11.43 -16.30 29.18
N SER A 1186 11.25 -17.55 29.63
CA SER A 1186 10.90 -17.82 31.02
C SER A 1186 11.99 -17.37 31.99
N PHE A 1187 13.26 -17.51 31.64
CA PHE A 1187 14.38 -17.02 32.44
C PHE A 1187 14.39 -15.49 32.50
N LEU A 1188 14.20 -14.79 31.37
CA LEU A 1188 14.14 -13.32 31.36
C LEU A 1188 12.97 -12.76 32.17
N SER A 1189 11.78 -13.39 32.09
CA SER A 1189 10.64 -12.98 32.93
C SER A 1189 10.91 -13.21 34.41
N ILE A 1190 11.55 -14.33 34.76
CA ILE A 1190 11.87 -14.67 36.16
C ILE A 1190 13.01 -13.80 36.70
N VAL A 1191 14.01 -13.47 35.89
CA VAL A 1191 15.09 -12.52 36.22
C VAL A 1191 14.51 -11.13 36.44
N HIS A 1192 13.67 -10.66 35.51
CA HIS A 1192 13.02 -9.36 35.62
C HIS A 1192 12.21 -9.23 36.92
N THR A 1193 11.44 -10.26 37.29
CA THR A 1193 10.67 -10.22 38.54
C THR A 1193 11.54 -10.45 39.80
N GLY A 1194 12.59 -11.26 39.72
CA GLY A 1194 13.57 -11.43 40.80
C GLY A 1194 14.28 -10.12 41.15
N LEU A 1195 14.53 -9.26 40.15
CA LEU A 1195 15.15 -7.94 40.29
C LEU A 1195 14.23 -6.87 40.87
N GLN A 1196 12.91 -7.02 40.74
CA GLN A 1196 11.97 -6.15 41.45
C GLN A 1196 11.85 -6.47 42.96
N THR A 1197 12.70 -7.36 43.49
CA THR A 1197 12.74 -7.71 44.92
C THR A 1197 14.15 -7.71 45.48
N ASP A 1198 14.30 -7.42 46.78
CA ASP A 1198 15.56 -7.49 47.55
C ASP A 1198 16.15 -8.91 47.69
N LYS A 1199 15.82 -9.85 46.79
CA LYS A 1199 16.19 -11.27 46.85
C LYS A 1199 16.93 -11.77 45.61
N SER A 1200 17.37 -10.86 44.73
CA SER A 1200 18.18 -11.14 43.54
C SER A 1200 19.38 -12.05 43.85
N ASP A 1201 20.08 -11.83 44.97
CA ASP A 1201 21.23 -12.65 45.39
C ASP A 1201 20.87 -14.12 45.64
N ARG A 1202 19.70 -14.41 46.23
CA ARG A 1202 19.23 -15.80 46.42
C ARG A 1202 18.89 -16.47 45.11
N PHE A 1203 18.36 -15.71 44.14
CA PHE A 1203 17.98 -16.24 42.85
C PHE A 1203 19.20 -16.49 41.95
N TYR A 1204 20.20 -15.62 42.03
CA TYR A 1204 21.51 -15.83 41.43
C TYR A 1204 22.15 -17.13 41.94
N GLU A 1205 22.20 -17.33 43.27
CA GLU A 1205 22.78 -18.55 43.86
C GLU A 1205 21.94 -19.80 43.54
N TYR A 1206 20.61 -19.71 43.46
CA TYR A 1206 19.79 -20.84 43.02
C TYR A 1206 20.08 -21.21 41.55
N SER A 1207 20.14 -20.22 40.66
CA SER A 1207 20.44 -20.42 39.23
C SER A 1207 21.84 -20.99 39.04
N LYS A 1208 22.84 -20.48 39.76
CA LYS A 1208 24.22 -20.98 39.75
C LYS A 1208 24.32 -22.46 40.12
N ASN A 1209 23.51 -22.91 41.07
CA ASN A 1209 23.55 -24.28 41.57
C ASN A 1209 22.65 -25.25 40.80
N ASN A 1210 21.68 -24.76 40.01
CA ASN A 1210 20.62 -25.61 39.41
C ASN A 1210 20.41 -25.43 37.90
N ASP A 1211 20.88 -24.34 37.28
CA ASP A 1211 20.87 -24.17 35.82
C ASP A 1211 22.15 -24.81 35.21
N PRO A 1212 22.03 -25.94 34.47
CA PRO A 1212 23.19 -26.59 33.86
C PRO A 1212 23.87 -25.74 32.78
N LEU A 1213 23.25 -24.65 32.31
CA LEU A 1213 23.82 -23.69 31.37
C LEU A 1213 24.23 -22.37 32.04
N PHE A 1214 24.25 -22.31 33.37
CA PHE A 1214 24.53 -21.08 34.11
C PHE A 1214 25.81 -20.39 33.64
N GLU A 1215 26.92 -21.12 33.49
CA GLU A 1215 28.19 -20.53 33.05
C GLU A 1215 28.13 -19.92 31.64
N ARG A 1216 27.29 -20.46 30.74
CA ARG A 1216 27.08 -19.87 29.40
C ARG A 1216 26.19 -18.63 29.45
N ARG A 1217 25.33 -18.51 30.46
CA ARG A 1217 24.37 -17.41 30.63
C ARG A 1217 24.79 -16.42 31.72
N LYS A 1218 25.94 -16.63 32.36
CA LYS A 1218 26.45 -15.81 33.46
C LYS A 1218 26.62 -14.35 33.08
N TYR A 1219 26.97 -14.08 31.82
CA TYR A 1219 27.08 -12.72 31.30
C TYR A 1219 25.77 -11.92 31.45
N ILE A 1220 24.60 -12.57 31.37
CA ILE A 1220 23.29 -11.94 31.60
C ILE A 1220 23.14 -11.50 33.06
N TRP A 1221 23.72 -12.23 34.00
CA TRP A 1221 23.77 -11.83 35.40
C TRP A 1221 24.81 -10.74 35.67
N ASP A 1222 25.91 -10.73 34.90
CA ASP A 1222 26.99 -9.74 35.06
C ASP A 1222 26.60 -8.34 34.51
N ILE A 1223 25.67 -8.26 33.55
CA ILE A 1223 25.11 -7.01 33.03
C ILE A 1223 23.99 -6.41 33.88
N ILE A 1224 23.54 -7.14 34.91
CA ILE A 1224 22.50 -6.67 35.83
C ILE A 1224 23.15 -5.90 36.99
N PRO A 1225 22.89 -4.59 37.15
CA PRO A 1225 23.43 -3.81 38.27
C PRO A 1225 22.91 -4.34 39.61
N LYS A 1226 23.78 -4.54 40.60
CA LYS A 1226 23.42 -5.06 41.94
C LYS A 1226 22.63 -4.08 42.83
N SER A 1227 22.06 -3.02 42.28
CA SER A 1227 21.37 -1.95 43.03
C SER A 1227 19.85 -2.05 42.94
N ASN A 1228 19.18 -1.73 44.06
CA ASN A 1228 17.74 -1.85 44.34
C ASN A 1228 16.79 -0.93 43.52
N GLU A 1229 17.13 -0.52 42.29
CA GLU A 1229 16.24 0.32 41.49
C GLU A 1229 15.19 -0.51 40.72
N GLN A 1230 13.95 -0.04 40.64
CA GLN A 1230 12.86 -0.71 39.92
C GLN A 1230 13.01 -0.51 38.40
N TYR A 1231 13.03 -1.61 37.63
CA TYR A 1231 13.21 -1.59 36.18
C TYR A 1231 11.92 -1.89 35.41
N SER A 1232 11.80 -1.31 34.20
CA SER A 1232 10.73 -1.59 33.23
C SER A 1232 11.18 -2.60 32.17
N LEU A 1233 10.24 -3.28 31.51
CA LEU A 1233 10.57 -4.27 30.47
C LEU A 1233 11.30 -3.66 29.25
N SER A 1234 11.12 -2.35 29.00
CA SER A 1234 11.78 -1.63 27.92
C SER A 1234 13.28 -1.42 28.14
N ASP A 1235 13.73 -1.37 29.40
CA ASP A 1235 15.14 -1.17 29.75
C ASP A 1235 16.00 -2.42 29.42
N PHE A 1236 15.36 -3.58 29.27
CA PHE A 1236 16.04 -4.83 28.88
C PHE A 1236 16.22 -4.99 27.37
N ASN A 1237 15.39 -4.34 26.55
CA ASN A 1237 15.51 -4.44 25.09
C ASN A 1237 16.68 -3.63 24.52
N THR A 1238 17.18 -2.62 25.26
CA THR A 1238 18.31 -1.78 24.85
C THR A 1238 19.67 -2.35 25.25
N GLY A 1239 19.71 -3.32 26.18
CA GLY A 1239 20.94 -3.94 26.67
C GLY A 1239 21.35 -5.24 25.97
N LEU A 1240 20.56 -5.73 25.01
CA LEU A 1240 20.79 -7.00 24.29
C LEU A 1240 21.48 -6.85 22.93
N ASP A 1241 21.99 -5.66 22.61
CA ASP A 1241 22.81 -5.38 21.42
C ASP A 1241 24.34 -5.61 21.65
N PHE A 1242 24.72 -6.67 22.38
CA PHE A 1242 26.13 -7.06 22.55
C PHE A 1242 26.39 -8.56 22.46
#